data_AF-A0A815REN5-F1
#
_entry.id   AF-A0A815REN5-F1
#
_cell.length_a   1.000
_cell.length_b   1.000
_cell.length_c   1.000
_cell.angle_alpha   90.00
_cell.angle_beta   90.00
_cell.angle_gamma   90.00
#
_symmetry.space_group_name_H-M   'P 1'
#
loop_
_entity.id
_entity.type
_entity.pdbx_description
1 polymer ?
#
loop_
_entity_poly.entity_id
_entity_poly.type
_entity_poly.pdbx_seq_one_letter_code
_entity_poly.pdbx_strand_id
1 'polypeptide(L)'
;LEKLGVTVLPDNHKNDEYFYEIIVFTGQRKSSGTKSNVYFVLHGNDDETNIRTFADPNREILQRGGIDAFLMSVPKSLGLLNCIRIWHNNSGKGSSSSWFLKYLIIRDLQTMETFHFICQKWLAVEEDDGKIERLLPVASDLEKQQFAHLLAKRTYHSVSDGHLWFSIFSRPPSNQFTRVQRCTCCFVLFFFSMFLNIMYYDLSTEAKSTNSSTSVSLSFAGLYITSEQISIGIIVEIFAFLPSLLLIQFFRRLRPRRPQQSPLRKALYKVRRTTQNENAPNDMKTKTKKRSTLMFPWWCIFIGYGLCLMIVGVSILFIIARGIEFGDLKSQKWLTSILTGFFSSILFTQPIKIIVLAIFFACFCSKSNDENREANEWLDDNSVDLNYDEEYLHEKKDENLFTYRNPIRANRLTENEVISLREERLKEIEMWSMIREIVVYLTFLLFLFIFVYSDRDLNSFLQVNHLRKYFLNTRQENLDFTKISTVDDYWNWLEKSFIKNLRAQKWYNDDPPRNLSGFINDKSNRLIGWATMRQLRVKSELCVKRDFIDQLCSSDYNFVNEDRNSYQPGWTNVSSTNPISSFLVKAFQYQSNETLDTYIYQGNHGIYGKGGYIYEFRGNLFSLQTNLSQLHENQWIDNRTRAIILQLTLYNPNVQLFTSITFLTEFLSSSGVYPSVQFQPINFQIFSSTFQLISAISYLLLILYFMFVELRLMFNLQLKYFLRFWSFIEIGIIVCSWTSLLIYIWRYRECRRIENLFRETNGFVFINLQFTSYINELLTSLLSFSCFFGTIKLIKLCRFNQRLFLFISTLQYSGKELFSFSLMFTIVFMSFLCLFYLLFISKLSECSGLLGTAQMLFEMMLMKFDAHQLSDAAAFLGPFSFSLFIIFVVFICMSMFFSIIGDNFRLARENIKDTNRHLYSYALQTFIQWTGLKKTNDEDVYVQKDERMRSEYRNPIEQFPEKVDQLLNALNSIYVNQSKDKLKLKTL
;
A
#
# COMPACT_ATOMS: atom_id res chain seq x y z
N LEU A 1 -7.96 22.18 -30.91
CA LEU A 1 -7.11 21.00 -31.20
C LEU A 1 -5.95 21.54 -32.03
N GLU A 2 -5.03 22.23 -31.36
CA GLU A 2 -4.23 23.29 -31.97
C GLU A 2 -2.76 23.01 -31.68
N LYS A 3 -2.15 22.09 -32.44
CA LYS A 3 -0.78 21.60 -32.16
C LYS A 3 0.17 21.57 -33.35
N LEU A 4 -0.28 21.93 -34.55
CA LEU A 4 0.57 21.87 -35.74
C LEU A 4 0.58 23.18 -36.52
N GLY A 5 1.79 23.54 -36.93
CA GLY A 5 2.11 24.74 -37.66
C GLY A 5 3.57 25.10 -37.42
N VAL A 6 4.22 25.72 -38.40
CA VAL A 6 5.46 26.45 -38.16
C VAL A 6 5.05 27.82 -37.65
N THR A 7 5.43 28.13 -36.40
CA THR A 7 5.09 29.40 -35.77
C THR A 7 6.11 30.44 -36.20
N VAL A 8 5.65 31.55 -36.77
CA VAL A 8 6.53 32.68 -37.05
C VAL A 8 6.88 33.32 -35.71
N LEU A 9 8.18 33.45 -35.41
CA LEU A 9 8.59 34.09 -34.18
C LEU A 9 8.03 35.53 -34.13
N PRO A 10 7.51 35.98 -32.98
CA PRO A 10 6.81 37.27 -32.87
C PRO A 10 7.70 38.49 -33.14
N ASP A 11 9.01 38.30 -33.16
CA ASP A 11 10.03 39.33 -33.32
C ASP A 11 10.73 39.30 -34.69
N ASN A 12 10.13 38.61 -35.68
CA ASN A 12 10.55 38.64 -37.08
C ASN A 12 10.20 39.97 -37.77
N HIS A 13 11.08 40.47 -38.65
CA HIS A 13 10.89 41.74 -39.37
C HIS A 13 10.61 41.58 -40.87
N LYS A 14 9.79 42.50 -41.43
CA LYS A 14 9.38 42.50 -42.86
C LYS A 14 10.55 42.51 -43.82
N ASN A 15 11.60 43.21 -43.44
CA ASN A 15 12.76 43.51 -44.26
C ASN A 15 13.86 42.45 -44.09
N ASP A 16 13.64 41.43 -43.26
CA ASP A 16 14.58 40.32 -43.13
C ASP A 16 14.46 39.43 -44.37
N GLU A 17 15.59 39.19 -45.04
CA GLU A 17 15.66 38.41 -46.28
C GLU A 17 16.14 36.97 -46.05
N TYR A 18 16.65 36.67 -44.85
CA TYR A 18 17.27 35.39 -44.53
C TYR A 18 16.45 34.63 -43.47
N PHE A 19 16.18 33.34 -43.71
CA PHE A 19 15.28 32.54 -42.86
C PHE A 19 15.94 31.25 -42.33
N TYR A 20 15.69 30.97 -41.05
CA TYR A 20 16.06 29.73 -40.38
C TYR A 20 14.81 29.04 -39.81
N GLU A 21 14.71 27.72 -39.96
CA GLU A 21 13.72 26.89 -39.30
C GLU A 21 14.33 26.25 -38.04
N ILE A 22 13.74 26.52 -36.88
CA ILE A 22 14.17 25.98 -35.58
C ILE A 22 13.15 24.96 -35.11
N ILE A 23 13.57 23.71 -34.92
CA ILE A 23 12.74 22.62 -34.41
C ILE A 23 13.23 22.23 -33.02
N VAL A 24 12.39 22.48 -32.03
CA VAL A 24 12.67 22.22 -30.62
C VAL A 24 12.08 20.86 -30.23
N PHE A 25 12.91 19.95 -29.71
CA PHE A 25 12.47 18.67 -29.20
C PHE A 25 12.50 18.67 -27.67
N THR A 26 11.33 18.62 -27.07
CA THR A 26 11.19 18.49 -25.62
C THR A 26 11.21 17.01 -25.22
N GLY A 27 11.82 16.68 -24.08
CA GLY A 27 11.91 15.31 -23.57
C GLY A 27 10.56 14.65 -23.35
N GLN A 28 10.57 13.32 -23.18
CA GLN A 28 9.36 12.54 -22.85
C GLN A 28 9.30 12.12 -21.37
N ARG A 29 10.33 12.46 -20.58
CA ARG A 29 10.41 12.21 -19.14
C ARG A 29 9.20 12.83 -18.42
N LYS A 30 8.86 12.32 -17.24
CA LYS A 30 7.75 12.89 -16.45
C LYS A 30 8.04 14.38 -16.20
N SER A 31 7.04 15.24 -16.41
CA SER A 31 7.15 16.70 -16.22
C SER A 31 8.25 17.41 -17.03
N SER A 32 8.59 16.90 -18.20
CA SER A 32 9.64 17.48 -19.07
C SER A 32 9.25 18.72 -19.86
N GLY A 33 7.97 19.06 -19.93
CA GLY A 33 7.48 20.24 -20.65
C GLY A 33 7.39 21.47 -19.76
N THR A 34 7.58 22.65 -20.34
CA THR A 34 7.62 23.92 -19.61
C THR A 34 6.54 24.89 -20.06
N LYS A 35 6.05 25.69 -19.12
CA LYS A 35 5.24 26.89 -19.35
C LYS A 35 6.02 28.17 -19.02
N SER A 36 7.32 28.05 -18.70
CA SER A 36 8.20 29.19 -18.51
C SER A 36 8.50 29.86 -19.86
N ASN A 37 8.72 31.17 -19.85
CA ASN A 37 9.18 31.86 -21.07
C ASN A 37 10.63 31.46 -21.33
N VAL A 38 10.89 30.93 -22.54
CA VAL A 38 12.21 30.45 -22.97
C VAL A 38 12.81 31.44 -23.95
N TYR A 39 14.01 31.89 -23.63
CA TYR A 39 14.79 32.84 -24.40
C TYR A 39 16.04 32.17 -24.96
N PHE A 40 16.48 32.62 -26.14
CA PHE A 40 17.71 32.13 -26.73
C PHE A 40 18.46 33.20 -27.54
N VAL A 41 19.74 32.95 -27.77
CA VAL A 41 20.64 33.70 -28.65
C VAL A 41 21.38 32.67 -29.50
N LEU A 42 21.32 32.84 -30.83
CA LEU A 42 22.01 31.99 -31.79
C LEU A 42 23.28 32.71 -32.29
N HIS A 43 24.41 32.04 -32.20
CA HIS A 43 25.71 32.55 -32.64
C HIS A 43 26.18 31.80 -33.89
N GLY A 44 26.53 32.54 -34.93
CA GLY A 44 27.27 32.03 -36.09
C GLY A 44 28.62 32.72 -36.25
N ASN A 45 29.35 32.36 -37.30
CA ASN A 45 30.66 32.94 -37.59
C ASN A 45 30.60 34.43 -37.97
N ASP A 46 29.52 34.84 -38.65
CA ASP A 46 29.45 36.17 -39.26
C ASP A 46 28.68 37.17 -38.39
N ASP A 47 27.70 36.71 -37.61
CA ASP A 47 26.86 37.56 -36.75
C ASP A 47 26.17 36.73 -35.64
N GLU A 48 25.54 37.42 -34.69
CA GLU A 48 24.70 36.84 -33.63
C GLU A 48 23.29 37.44 -33.61
N THR A 49 22.31 36.65 -33.16
CA THR A 49 20.95 37.16 -33.02
C THR A 49 20.78 37.94 -31.72
N ASN A 50 19.93 38.97 -31.70
CA ASN A 50 19.41 39.51 -30.45
C ASN A 50 18.63 38.44 -29.64
N ILE A 51 18.28 38.75 -28.39
CA ILE A 51 17.50 37.84 -27.55
C ILE A 51 16.15 37.55 -28.22
N ARG A 52 15.98 36.29 -28.62
CA ARG A 52 14.75 35.74 -29.21
C ARG A 52 13.97 34.99 -28.12
N THR A 53 12.66 34.85 -28.27
CA THR A 53 11.82 34.04 -27.37
C THR A 53 10.99 33.05 -28.18
N PHE A 54 10.89 31.81 -27.70
CA PHE A 54 9.87 30.92 -28.23
C PHE A 54 8.53 31.36 -27.65
N ALA A 55 7.64 31.84 -28.50
CA ALA A 55 6.29 32.21 -28.12
C ALA A 55 5.34 31.93 -29.28
N ASP A 56 4.14 31.50 -28.94
CA ASP A 56 3.05 31.34 -29.88
C ASP A 56 1.78 31.88 -29.20
N PRO A 57 1.10 32.88 -29.80
CA PRO A 57 -0.10 33.47 -29.21
C PRO A 57 -1.28 32.50 -29.16
N ASN A 58 -1.29 31.48 -30.03
CA ASN A 58 -2.45 30.62 -30.23
C ASN A 58 -2.19 29.18 -29.74
N ARG A 59 -0.93 28.70 -29.69
CA ARG A 59 -0.59 27.31 -29.28
C ARG A 59 0.20 27.23 -27.98
N GLU A 60 -0.09 26.22 -27.15
CA GLU A 60 0.79 25.85 -26.04
C GLU A 60 2.03 25.11 -26.58
N ILE A 61 3.20 25.76 -26.49
CA ILE A 61 4.50 25.24 -26.94
C ILE A 61 5.26 24.50 -25.84
N LEU A 62 6.33 23.78 -26.22
CA LEU A 62 7.31 23.15 -25.34
C LEU A 62 6.71 22.15 -24.35
N GLN A 63 5.63 21.48 -24.77
CA GLN A 63 4.96 20.46 -23.99
C GLN A 63 5.79 19.18 -23.87
N ARG A 64 5.47 18.33 -22.88
CA ARG A 64 6.10 17.01 -22.71
C ARG A 64 5.99 16.19 -24.00
N GLY A 65 7.14 15.75 -24.51
CA GLY A 65 7.26 15.01 -25.77
C GLY A 65 6.89 15.81 -27.01
N GLY A 66 6.73 17.12 -26.87
CA GLY A 66 6.38 18.05 -27.94
C GLY A 66 7.53 18.27 -28.91
N ILE A 67 7.14 18.53 -30.16
CA ILE A 67 8.01 18.91 -31.25
C ILE A 67 7.44 20.22 -31.78
N ASP A 68 8.14 21.32 -31.55
CA ASP A 68 7.67 22.65 -31.89
C ASP A 68 8.60 23.26 -32.94
N ALA A 69 8.05 23.60 -34.10
CA ALA A 69 8.79 24.24 -35.18
C ALA A 69 8.50 25.74 -35.21
N PHE A 70 9.56 26.53 -35.37
CA PHE A 70 9.54 27.98 -35.40
C PHE A 70 10.28 28.50 -36.64
N LEU A 71 9.75 29.54 -37.27
CA LEU A 71 10.41 30.25 -38.36
C LEU A 71 11.03 31.52 -37.79
N MET A 72 12.35 31.65 -37.91
CA MET A 72 13.12 32.82 -37.51
C MET A 72 13.61 33.56 -38.77
N SER A 73 13.42 34.88 -38.81
CA SER A 73 14.01 35.74 -39.84
C SER A 73 15.16 36.57 -39.27
N VAL A 74 16.18 36.80 -40.08
CA VAL A 74 17.34 37.64 -39.77
C VAL A 74 17.71 38.49 -40.98
N PRO A 75 18.30 39.69 -40.78
CA PRO A 75 18.58 40.63 -41.86
C PRO A 75 19.68 40.13 -42.81
N LYS A 76 20.65 39.36 -42.32
CA LYS A 76 21.77 38.78 -43.07
C LYS A 76 22.07 37.37 -42.57
N SER A 77 22.78 36.59 -43.37
CA SER A 77 23.25 35.25 -42.97
C SER A 77 24.06 35.31 -41.68
N LEU A 78 23.85 34.35 -40.77
CA LEU A 78 24.69 34.19 -39.58
C LEU A 78 25.99 33.40 -39.89
N GLY A 79 26.13 32.90 -41.12
CA GLY A 79 27.21 32.00 -41.53
C GLY A 79 27.05 30.59 -40.96
N LEU A 80 28.16 29.87 -40.80
CA LEU A 80 28.20 28.58 -40.11
C LEU A 80 27.84 28.78 -38.63
N LEU A 81 26.83 28.05 -38.14
CA LEU A 81 26.38 28.14 -36.76
C LEU A 81 27.38 27.47 -35.81
N ASN A 82 27.71 28.13 -34.71
CA ASN A 82 28.69 27.64 -33.73
C ASN A 82 28.03 27.11 -32.46
N CYS A 83 27.19 27.94 -31.83
CA CYS A 83 26.51 27.60 -30.58
C CYS A 83 25.19 28.34 -30.42
N ILE A 84 24.29 27.79 -29.61
CA ILE A 84 23.06 28.44 -29.16
C ILE A 84 23.08 28.54 -27.64
N ARG A 85 22.83 29.76 -27.13
CA ARG A 85 22.61 30.00 -25.70
C ARG A 85 21.11 30.03 -25.44
N ILE A 86 20.63 29.25 -24.47
CA ILE A 86 19.20 29.08 -24.19
C ILE A 86 18.93 29.06 -22.68
N TRP A 87 17.89 29.78 -22.23
CA TRP A 87 17.50 29.87 -20.82
C TRP A 87 16.00 30.13 -20.64
N HIS A 88 15.49 30.02 -19.41
CA HIS A 88 14.11 30.37 -19.08
C HIS A 88 13.99 31.18 -17.79
N ASN A 89 12.86 31.86 -17.59
CA ASN A 89 12.58 32.69 -16.42
C ASN A 89 11.89 31.96 -15.25
N ASN A 90 11.78 30.63 -15.30
CA ASN A 90 11.10 29.79 -14.30
C ASN A 90 9.66 30.23 -13.93
N SER A 91 8.94 30.92 -14.83
CA SER A 91 7.60 31.46 -14.54
C SER A 91 6.49 30.40 -14.52
N GLY A 92 6.76 29.17 -14.99
CA GLY A 92 5.78 28.09 -14.93
C GLY A 92 5.39 27.71 -13.49
N LYS A 93 4.16 27.23 -13.29
CA LYS A 93 3.70 26.73 -11.98
C LYS A 93 4.12 25.28 -11.77
N GLY A 94 4.59 24.95 -10.57
CA GLY A 94 4.90 23.59 -10.15
C GLY A 94 5.92 22.92 -11.08
N SER A 95 5.64 21.68 -11.53
CA SER A 95 6.57 20.95 -12.40
C SER A 95 6.65 21.47 -13.83
N SER A 96 5.83 22.45 -14.20
CA SER A 96 5.88 23.12 -15.51
C SER A 96 6.85 24.30 -15.53
N SER A 97 7.52 24.61 -14.41
CA SER A 97 8.59 25.59 -14.39
C SER A 97 9.87 25.03 -15.05
N SER A 98 10.11 23.74 -14.81
CA SER A 98 11.24 22.94 -15.28
C SER A 98 11.07 22.49 -16.73
N TRP A 99 12.19 22.33 -17.43
CA TRP A 99 12.20 21.94 -18.83
C TRP A 99 13.30 20.91 -19.11
N PHE A 100 12.95 19.78 -19.72
CA PHE A 100 13.96 18.86 -20.24
C PHE A 100 14.12 19.08 -21.73
N LEU A 101 15.14 19.84 -22.11
CA LEU A 101 15.49 20.06 -23.51
C LEU A 101 16.26 18.85 -24.03
N LYS A 102 15.71 18.18 -25.05
CA LYS A 102 16.35 16.99 -25.64
C LYS A 102 17.42 17.41 -26.63
N TYR A 103 17.01 18.08 -27.70
CA TYR A 103 17.88 18.65 -28.72
C TYR A 103 17.11 19.69 -29.55
N LEU A 104 17.84 20.51 -30.28
CA LEU A 104 17.33 21.47 -31.26
C LEU A 104 17.89 21.11 -32.62
N ILE A 105 17.08 21.26 -33.66
CA ILE A 105 17.54 21.18 -35.05
C ILE A 105 17.30 22.56 -35.67
N ILE A 106 18.33 23.16 -36.22
CA ILE A 106 18.21 24.43 -36.95
C ILE A 106 18.55 24.15 -38.40
N ARG A 107 17.61 24.46 -39.30
CA ARG A 107 17.77 24.33 -40.73
C ARG A 107 17.87 25.71 -41.36
N ASP A 108 18.91 25.92 -42.13
CA ASP A 108 19.01 27.08 -43.02
C ASP A 108 18.11 26.82 -44.24
N LEU A 109 17.14 27.70 -44.49
CA LEU A 109 16.17 27.50 -45.56
C LEU A 109 16.70 27.90 -46.95
N GLN A 110 17.87 28.56 -47.01
CA GLN A 110 18.48 29.00 -48.26
C GLN A 110 19.52 27.99 -48.73
N THR A 111 20.39 27.52 -47.83
CA THR A 111 21.40 26.50 -48.14
C THR A 111 20.88 25.07 -47.98
N MET A 112 19.77 24.90 -47.26
CA MET A 112 19.21 23.60 -46.84
C MET A 112 20.14 22.79 -45.91
N GLU A 113 21.17 23.41 -45.33
CA GLU A 113 22.02 22.79 -44.31
C GLU A 113 21.28 22.65 -42.97
N THR A 114 21.60 21.60 -42.22
CA THR A 114 20.98 21.29 -40.93
C THR A 114 22.01 21.17 -39.82
N PHE A 115 21.83 21.96 -38.77
CA PHE A 115 22.66 22.02 -37.59
C PHE A 115 21.93 21.38 -36.41
N HIS A 116 22.60 20.47 -35.70
CA HIS A 116 22.02 19.76 -34.57
C HIS A 116 22.66 20.25 -33.27
N PHE A 117 21.86 20.62 -32.27
CA PHE A 117 22.33 21.01 -30.94
C PHE A 117 21.78 20.03 -29.91
N ILE A 118 22.65 19.27 -29.25
CA ILE A 118 22.26 18.23 -28.29
C ILE A 118 22.36 18.79 -26.87
N CYS A 119 21.30 18.65 -26.06
CA CYS A 119 21.30 19.08 -24.65
C CYS A 119 21.15 17.88 -23.69
N GLN A 120 20.04 17.13 -23.83
CA GLN A 120 19.67 15.97 -22.99
C GLN A 120 19.77 16.20 -21.47
N LYS A 121 19.53 17.44 -21.02
CA LYS A 121 19.61 17.83 -19.60
C LYS A 121 18.40 18.65 -19.20
N TRP A 122 18.15 18.68 -17.89
CA TRP A 122 17.18 19.60 -17.31
C TRP A 122 17.73 21.03 -17.29
N LEU A 123 16.86 21.95 -17.70
CA LEU A 123 16.90 23.37 -17.35
C LEU A 123 15.84 23.54 -16.25
N ALA A 124 16.29 23.44 -15.01
CA ALA A 124 15.44 23.41 -13.83
C ALA A 124 16.22 23.89 -12.62
N VAL A 125 15.53 24.42 -11.62
CA VAL A 125 16.16 24.89 -10.39
C VAL A 125 16.42 23.72 -9.42
N GLU A 126 15.59 22.67 -9.51
CA GLU A 126 15.59 21.51 -8.64
C GLU A 126 16.21 20.24 -9.24
N GLU A 127 16.30 20.11 -10.57
CA GLU A 127 16.78 18.90 -11.26
C GLU A 127 18.19 19.06 -11.89
N ASP A 128 18.88 17.94 -12.08
CA ASP A 128 20.28 17.84 -12.57
C ASP A 128 21.27 18.75 -11.82
N ASP A 129 21.80 19.78 -12.49
CA ASP A 129 22.80 20.72 -11.95
C ASP A 129 22.19 22.04 -11.46
N GLY A 130 20.85 22.15 -11.43
CA GLY A 130 20.13 23.32 -10.92
C GLY A 130 20.25 24.57 -11.79
N LYS A 131 20.73 24.43 -13.04
CA LYS A 131 20.91 25.55 -13.96
C LYS A 131 19.72 25.68 -14.90
N ILE A 132 19.19 26.89 -14.99
CA ILE A 132 18.09 27.28 -15.91
C ILE A 132 18.61 27.87 -17.24
N GLU A 133 19.92 27.84 -17.47
CA GLU A 133 20.62 28.43 -18.60
C GLU A 133 21.74 27.50 -19.11
N ARG A 134 21.87 27.40 -20.44
CA ARG A 134 22.83 26.54 -21.13
C ARG A 134 23.41 27.22 -22.36
N LEU A 135 24.66 26.87 -22.68
CA LEU A 135 25.30 27.15 -23.97
C LEU A 135 25.58 25.81 -24.66
N LEU A 136 25.01 25.61 -25.85
CA LEU A 136 25.02 24.34 -26.58
C LEU A 136 25.81 24.52 -27.89
N PRO A 137 26.92 23.81 -28.11
CA PRO A 137 27.64 23.82 -29.38
C PRO A 137 26.95 22.93 -30.44
N VAL A 138 27.29 23.11 -31.71
CA VAL A 138 26.86 22.22 -32.80
C VAL A 138 27.45 20.81 -32.61
N ALA A 139 26.62 19.79 -32.78
CA ALA A 139 26.96 18.38 -32.56
C ALA A 139 27.75 17.76 -33.72
N SER A 140 28.69 16.87 -33.38
CA SER A 140 29.55 16.15 -34.34
C SER A 140 28.87 14.92 -34.94
N ASP A 141 29.34 14.45 -36.11
CA ASP A 141 28.71 13.33 -36.83
C ASP A 141 28.74 11.99 -36.08
N LEU A 142 29.73 11.78 -35.19
CA LEU A 142 29.81 10.62 -34.31
C LEU A 142 28.71 10.60 -33.24
N GLU A 143 28.36 11.77 -32.70
CA GLU A 143 27.27 11.91 -31.71
C GLU A 143 25.89 11.71 -32.34
N LYS A 144 25.76 11.99 -33.65
CA LYS A 144 24.54 11.71 -34.43
C LYS A 144 24.28 10.20 -34.58
N GLN A 145 25.29 9.33 -34.45
CA GLN A 145 25.19 7.88 -34.71
C GLN A 145 24.93 7.01 -33.46
N GLN A 146 25.13 7.49 -32.22
CA GLN A 146 24.93 6.71 -30.97
C GLN A 146 23.45 6.44 -30.60
N PHE A 147 22.61 6.22 -31.62
CA PHE A 147 21.19 6.50 -31.60
C PHE A 147 20.34 5.31 -31.11
N ALA A 148 20.52 4.89 -29.85
CA ALA A 148 19.52 4.11 -29.09
C ALA A 148 18.13 4.82 -29.02
N HIS A 149 18.09 6.07 -29.46
CA HIS A 149 16.97 7.01 -29.47
C HIS A 149 15.93 6.79 -30.61
N LEU A 150 16.28 6.15 -31.73
CA LEU A 150 15.33 5.89 -32.84
C LEU A 150 14.31 4.82 -32.41
N LEU A 151 14.75 3.86 -31.60
CA LEU A 151 13.95 2.71 -31.18
C LEU A 151 12.82 3.14 -30.23
N ALA A 152 13.12 3.95 -29.21
CA ALA A 152 12.13 4.51 -28.29
C ALA A 152 11.13 5.47 -28.97
N LYS A 153 11.59 6.24 -29.97
CA LYS A 153 10.73 7.11 -30.79
C LYS A 153 9.73 6.28 -31.62
N ARG A 154 10.18 5.15 -32.20
CA ARG A 154 9.34 4.22 -32.97
C ARG A 154 8.30 3.52 -32.09
N THR A 155 8.66 3.11 -30.86
CA THR A 155 7.72 2.46 -29.92
C THR A 155 6.63 3.43 -29.43
N TYR A 156 6.99 4.67 -29.08
CA TYR A 156 5.99 5.66 -28.68
C TYR A 156 5.01 5.96 -29.81
N HIS A 157 5.51 6.19 -31.03
CA HIS A 157 4.66 6.48 -32.18
C HIS A 157 3.76 5.27 -32.53
N SER A 158 4.28 4.04 -32.48
CA SER A 158 3.48 2.83 -32.75
C SER A 158 2.41 2.59 -31.69
N VAL A 159 2.68 2.89 -30.42
CA VAL A 159 1.70 2.79 -29.33
C VAL A 159 0.68 3.93 -29.38
N SER A 160 1.14 5.17 -29.53
CA SER A 160 0.28 6.36 -29.60
C SER A 160 -0.66 6.35 -30.82
N ASP A 161 -0.27 5.65 -31.87
CA ASP A 161 -1.06 5.56 -33.10
C ASP A 161 -1.82 4.24 -33.26
N GLY A 162 -1.24 3.13 -32.77
CA GLY A 162 -1.81 1.79 -32.87
C GLY A 162 -2.81 1.45 -31.77
N HIS A 163 -2.69 2.06 -30.58
CA HIS A 163 -3.57 1.78 -29.45
C HIS A 163 -4.84 2.63 -29.51
N LEU A 164 -5.95 2.08 -29.99
CA LEU A 164 -7.16 2.87 -30.29
C LEU A 164 -7.59 3.84 -29.17
N TRP A 165 -7.70 3.38 -27.91
CA TRP A 165 -8.09 4.22 -26.76
C TRP A 165 -7.05 5.30 -26.41
N PHE A 166 -5.79 4.92 -26.22
CA PHE A 166 -4.70 5.86 -25.91
C PHE A 166 -4.49 6.88 -27.04
N SER A 167 -4.72 6.45 -28.28
CA SER A 167 -4.61 7.25 -29.49
C SER A 167 -5.62 8.40 -29.58
N ILE A 168 -6.68 8.40 -28.77
CA ILE A 168 -7.60 9.56 -28.64
C ILE A 168 -6.88 10.72 -27.94
N PHE A 169 -6.11 10.43 -26.89
CA PHE A 169 -5.44 11.43 -26.07
C PHE A 169 -4.06 11.81 -26.63
N SER A 170 -3.32 10.83 -27.14
CA SER A 170 -1.92 10.98 -27.55
C SER A 170 -1.69 10.89 -29.06
N ARG A 171 -2.71 11.11 -29.91
CA ARG A 171 -2.59 11.07 -31.38
C ARG A 171 -1.35 11.84 -31.86
N PRO A 172 -0.45 11.22 -32.66
CA PRO A 172 0.60 11.97 -33.34
C PRO A 172 -0.07 12.89 -34.36
N PRO A 173 0.27 14.17 -34.39
CA PRO A 173 -0.55 15.14 -35.08
C PRO A 173 -0.41 15.04 -36.61
N SER A 174 0.59 14.31 -37.12
CA SER A 174 0.78 13.97 -38.54
C SER A 174 -0.18 12.92 -39.11
N ASN A 175 -0.92 12.17 -38.27
CA ASN A 175 -1.79 11.08 -38.77
C ASN A 175 -3.15 11.60 -39.24
N GLN A 176 -3.54 11.37 -40.49
CA GLN A 176 -4.86 11.73 -41.08
C GLN A 176 -6.10 11.13 -40.38
N PHE A 177 -5.96 10.08 -39.56
CA PHE A 177 -7.05 9.49 -38.79
C PHE A 177 -7.37 10.34 -37.54
N THR A 178 -8.48 11.09 -37.58
CA THR A 178 -8.77 12.18 -36.63
C THR A 178 -9.24 11.68 -35.26
N ARG A 179 -9.18 12.54 -34.23
CA ARG A 179 -9.63 12.16 -32.86
C ARG A 179 -11.12 11.87 -32.80
N VAL A 180 -11.92 12.60 -33.58
CA VAL A 180 -13.37 12.36 -33.70
C VAL A 180 -13.60 10.99 -34.31
N GLN A 181 -12.90 10.65 -35.40
CA GLN A 181 -12.99 9.32 -36.04
C GLN A 181 -12.52 8.19 -35.10
N ARG A 182 -11.49 8.42 -34.29
CA ARG A 182 -11.04 7.46 -33.26
C ARG A 182 -12.09 7.28 -32.16
N CYS A 183 -12.67 8.38 -31.70
CA CYS A 183 -13.73 8.38 -30.69
C CYS A 183 -14.99 7.67 -31.22
N THR A 184 -15.38 7.91 -32.48
CA THR A 184 -16.51 7.20 -33.10
C THR A 184 -16.21 5.72 -33.26
N CYS A 185 -14.99 5.33 -33.64
CA CYS A 185 -14.60 3.92 -33.67
C CYS A 185 -14.68 3.27 -32.28
N CYS A 186 -14.18 3.94 -31.24
CA CYS A 186 -14.29 3.46 -29.85
C CYS A 186 -15.75 3.33 -29.41
N PHE A 187 -16.59 4.29 -29.76
CA PHE A 187 -18.01 4.29 -29.43
C PHE A 187 -18.75 3.14 -30.12
N VAL A 188 -18.52 2.94 -31.41
CA VAL A 188 -19.08 1.82 -32.18
C VAL A 188 -18.62 0.49 -31.61
N LEU A 189 -17.33 0.34 -31.27
CA LEU A 189 -16.79 -0.89 -30.68
C LEU A 189 -17.32 -1.16 -29.29
N PHE A 190 -17.52 -0.13 -28.47
CA PHE A 190 -18.13 -0.29 -27.15
C PHE A 190 -19.55 -0.86 -27.27
N PHE A 191 -20.41 -0.25 -28.08
CA PHE A 191 -21.79 -0.76 -28.28
C PHE A 191 -21.84 -2.10 -28.98
N PHE A 192 -20.96 -2.35 -29.96
CA PHE A 192 -20.88 -3.64 -30.63
C PHE A 192 -20.39 -4.74 -29.68
N SER A 193 -19.39 -4.47 -28.84
CA SER A 193 -18.92 -5.42 -27.82
C SER A 193 -20.01 -5.70 -26.78
N MET A 194 -20.77 -4.68 -26.36
CA MET A 194 -21.92 -4.82 -25.46
C MET A 194 -23.05 -5.66 -26.08
N PHE A 195 -23.33 -5.46 -27.37
CA PHE A 195 -24.27 -6.28 -28.14
C PHE A 195 -23.82 -7.74 -28.25
N LEU A 196 -22.56 -7.99 -28.60
CA LEU A 196 -22.02 -9.35 -28.63
C LEU A 196 -22.02 -9.99 -27.24
N ASN A 197 -21.81 -9.21 -26.18
CA ASN A 197 -21.84 -9.69 -24.80
C ASN A 197 -23.25 -10.14 -24.38
N ILE A 198 -24.28 -9.34 -24.67
CA ILE A 198 -25.67 -9.71 -24.34
C ILE A 198 -26.14 -10.91 -25.16
N MET A 199 -25.73 -11.00 -26.44
CA MET A 199 -26.04 -12.13 -27.31
C MET A 199 -25.37 -13.43 -26.86
N TYR A 200 -24.10 -13.36 -26.45
CA TYR A 200 -23.37 -14.52 -25.95
C TYR A 200 -23.92 -15.01 -24.60
N TYR A 201 -24.41 -14.08 -23.77
CA TYR A 201 -24.98 -14.41 -22.46
C TYR A 201 -26.19 -15.35 -22.59
N ASP A 202 -27.09 -15.10 -23.54
CA ASP A 202 -28.27 -15.94 -23.81
C ASP A 202 -27.89 -17.36 -24.24
N LEU A 203 -26.98 -17.48 -25.21
CA LEU A 203 -26.45 -18.76 -25.70
C LEU A 203 -25.80 -19.60 -24.58
N SER A 204 -25.08 -18.95 -23.67
CA SER A 204 -24.41 -19.62 -22.55
C SER A 204 -25.37 -20.09 -21.46
N THR A 205 -26.49 -19.38 -21.24
CA THR A 205 -27.52 -19.77 -20.26
C THR A 205 -28.36 -20.95 -20.73
N GLU A 206 -28.62 -21.08 -22.02
CA GLU A 206 -29.33 -22.25 -22.57
C GLU A 206 -28.45 -23.52 -22.54
N ALA A 207 -27.17 -23.40 -22.87
CA ALA A 207 -26.23 -24.52 -22.93
C ALA A 207 -25.83 -25.10 -21.55
N LYS A 208 -25.96 -24.34 -20.46
CA LYS A 208 -25.55 -24.76 -19.09
C LYS A 208 -26.67 -25.32 -18.22
N SER A 209 -27.90 -25.40 -18.72
CA SER A 209 -29.01 -26.07 -18.03
C SER A 209 -28.76 -27.57 -17.75
N THR A 210 -27.67 -28.14 -18.25
CA THR A 210 -27.28 -29.55 -18.09
C THR A 210 -26.11 -29.82 -17.13
N ASN A 211 -25.35 -28.83 -16.63
CA ASN A 211 -24.22 -29.10 -15.72
C ASN A 211 -24.09 -28.06 -14.59
N SER A 212 -24.58 -28.41 -13.41
CA SER A 212 -24.42 -27.65 -12.17
C SER A 212 -23.00 -27.78 -11.62
N SER A 213 -22.14 -26.80 -11.89
CA SER A 213 -20.93 -26.56 -11.10
C SER A 213 -21.02 -25.19 -10.44
N THR A 214 -20.86 -25.17 -9.12
CA THR A 214 -20.85 -24.00 -8.25
C THR A 214 -19.74 -23.04 -8.67
N SER A 215 -20.06 -22.00 -9.42
CA SER A 215 -19.11 -20.96 -9.80
C SER A 215 -18.94 -19.93 -8.67
N VAL A 216 -17.68 -19.74 -8.27
CA VAL A 216 -17.25 -18.84 -7.20
C VAL A 216 -17.54 -17.40 -7.60
N SER A 217 -18.29 -16.67 -6.75
CA SER A 217 -18.69 -15.29 -6.98
C SER A 217 -17.95 -14.33 -6.05
N LEU A 218 -17.31 -13.33 -6.63
CA LEU A 218 -16.58 -12.27 -5.94
C LEU A 218 -17.54 -11.07 -5.82
N SER A 219 -18.11 -10.80 -4.64
CA SER A 219 -19.00 -9.64 -4.47
C SER A 219 -18.20 -8.40 -4.06
N PHE A 220 -18.27 -7.34 -4.87
CA PHE A 220 -17.78 -6.01 -4.52
C PHE A 220 -18.93 -5.02 -4.65
N ALA A 221 -19.37 -4.42 -3.53
CA ALA A 221 -20.44 -3.41 -3.51
C ALA A 221 -21.72 -3.80 -4.29
N GLY A 222 -22.10 -5.08 -4.28
CA GLY A 222 -23.28 -5.60 -5.01
C GLY A 222 -23.01 -6.13 -6.43
N LEU A 223 -21.76 -6.13 -6.90
CA LEU A 223 -21.35 -6.71 -8.20
C LEU A 223 -20.66 -8.06 -8.00
N TYR A 224 -21.16 -9.12 -8.64
CA TYR A 224 -20.59 -10.47 -8.58
C TYR A 224 -19.65 -10.71 -9.76
N ILE A 225 -18.34 -10.84 -9.53
CA ILE A 225 -17.34 -11.19 -10.54
C ILE A 225 -17.08 -12.71 -10.46
N THR A 226 -17.42 -13.45 -11.50
CA THR A 226 -17.13 -14.90 -11.63
C THR A 226 -16.09 -15.13 -12.73
N SER A 227 -15.33 -16.23 -12.65
CA SER A 227 -14.40 -16.62 -13.71
C SER A 227 -15.08 -16.78 -15.07
N GLU A 228 -16.36 -17.15 -15.07
CA GLU A 228 -17.16 -17.29 -16.28
C GLU A 228 -17.37 -15.94 -16.98
N GLN A 229 -17.71 -14.90 -16.23
CA GLN A 229 -17.91 -13.55 -16.78
C GLN A 229 -16.63 -12.97 -17.39
N ILE A 230 -15.48 -13.23 -16.77
CA ILE A 230 -14.18 -12.80 -17.29
C ILE A 230 -13.90 -13.51 -18.63
N SER A 231 -14.17 -14.82 -18.70
CA SER A 231 -13.99 -15.59 -19.94
C SER A 231 -14.92 -15.12 -21.07
N ILE A 232 -16.18 -14.82 -20.74
CA ILE A 232 -17.17 -14.24 -21.66
C ILE A 232 -16.68 -12.89 -22.18
N GLY A 233 -16.20 -12.01 -21.28
CA GLY A 233 -15.65 -10.71 -21.65
C GLY A 233 -14.46 -10.80 -22.61
N ILE A 234 -13.54 -11.75 -22.41
CA ILE A 234 -12.38 -11.96 -23.29
C ILE A 234 -12.79 -12.53 -24.66
N ILE A 235 -13.68 -13.53 -24.69
CA ILE A 235 -14.13 -14.17 -25.94
C ILE A 235 -14.85 -13.15 -26.82
N VAL A 236 -15.76 -12.36 -26.24
CA VAL A 236 -16.49 -11.31 -26.94
C VAL A 236 -15.54 -10.27 -27.55
N GLU A 237 -14.47 -9.91 -26.83
CA GLU A 237 -13.47 -8.96 -27.33
C GLU A 237 -12.66 -9.52 -28.52
N ILE A 238 -12.37 -10.83 -28.51
CA ILE A 238 -11.72 -11.49 -29.66
C ILE A 238 -12.64 -11.47 -30.88
N PHE A 239 -13.95 -11.69 -30.73
CA PHE A 239 -14.90 -11.58 -31.84
C PHE A 239 -15.06 -10.14 -32.35
N ALA A 240 -14.98 -9.14 -31.46
CA ALA A 240 -15.01 -7.72 -31.83
C ALA A 240 -13.72 -7.24 -32.55
N PHE A 241 -12.64 -8.01 -32.48
CA PHE A 241 -11.33 -7.62 -33.02
C PHE A 241 -11.32 -7.42 -34.55
N LEU A 242 -11.90 -8.36 -35.31
CA LEU A 242 -11.84 -8.33 -36.78
C LEU A 242 -12.64 -7.14 -37.37
N PRO A 243 -13.89 -6.87 -36.91
CA PRO A 243 -14.62 -5.67 -37.32
C PRO A 243 -13.90 -4.37 -36.91
N SER A 244 -13.22 -4.35 -35.75
CA SER A 244 -12.44 -3.19 -35.30
C SER A 244 -11.33 -2.81 -36.26
N LEU A 245 -10.61 -3.80 -36.81
CA LEU A 245 -9.53 -3.58 -37.76
C LEU A 245 -10.03 -3.00 -39.08
N LEU A 246 -11.13 -3.54 -39.59
CA LEU A 246 -11.72 -3.09 -40.85
C LEU A 246 -12.23 -1.65 -40.76
N LEU A 247 -12.91 -1.31 -39.66
CA LEU A 247 -13.41 0.05 -39.40
C LEU A 247 -12.26 1.06 -39.32
N ILE A 248 -11.20 0.75 -38.56
CA ILE A 248 -10.03 1.62 -38.42
C ILE A 248 -9.32 1.82 -39.76
N GLN A 249 -9.16 0.75 -40.55
CA GLN A 249 -8.47 0.82 -41.83
C GLN A 249 -9.26 1.59 -42.89
N PHE A 250 -10.60 1.55 -42.81
CA PHE A 250 -11.48 2.35 -43.66
C PHE A 250 -11.24 3.85 -43.43
N PHE A 251 -11.30 4.33 -42.17
CA PHE A 251 -11.08 5.74 -41.86
C PHE A 251 -9.63 6.20 -42.12
N ARG A 252 -8.63 5.35 -41.86
CA ARG A 252 -7.21 5.66 -42.14
C ARG A 252 -6.89 5.90 -43.62
N ARG A 253 -7.74 5.41 -44.54
CA ARG A 253 -7.50 5.52 -45.99
C ARG A 253 -8.29 6.65 -46.66
N LEU A 254 -9.03 7.48 -45.92
CA LEU A 254 -9.81 8.61 -46.46
C LEU A 254 -8.93 9.83 -46.81
N ARG A 255 -9.23 10.50 -47.94
CA ARG A 255 -8.54 11.76 -48.33
C ARG A 255 -9.18 13.03 -47.71
N PRO A 256 -8.38 14.08 -47.45
CA PRO A 256 -8.87 15.42 -47.12
C PRO A 256 -9.70 16.06 -48.24
N ARG A 257 -10.66 16.92 -47.89
CA ARG A 257 -11.52 17.67 -48.83
C ARG A 257 -10.78 18.77 -49.58
N ARG A 258 -9.85 19.47 -48.92
CA ARG A 258 -9.06 20.59 -49.45
C ARG A 258 -7.66 20.57 -48.82
N PRO A 259 -6.57 20.61 -49.61
CA PRO A 259 -5.23 20.74 -49.06
C PRO A 259 -4.95 22.21 -48.65
N GLN A 260 -4.66 22.48 -47.36
CA GLN A 260 -4.18 23.78 -46.88
C GLN A 260 -2.64 23.83 -46.89
N GLN A 261 -2.04 24.84 -47.55
CA GLN A 261 -0.59 24.98 -47.70
C GLN A 261 0.08 25.55 -46.44
N SER A 262 1.14 24.88 -45.94
CA SER A 262 1.87 25.31 -44.75
C SER A 262 2.59 26.66 -44.91
N PRO A 263 2.74 27.47 -43.84
CA PRO A 263 3.50 28.73 -43.86
C PRO A 263 4.97 28.55 -44.29
N LEU A 264 5.59 27.44 -43.89
CA LEU A 264 6.94 27.06 -44.34
C LEU A 264 7.00 26.87 -45.86
N ARG A 265 5.96 26.27 -46.47
CA ARG A 265 5.87 26.09 -47.92
C ARG A 265 5.72 27.43 -48.65
N LYS A 266 5.04 28.40 -48.04
CA LYS A 266 4.98 29.79 -48.53
C LYS A 266 6.35 30.49 -48.41
N ALA A 267 7.07 30.30 -47.31
CA ALA A 267 8.41 30.84 -47.11
C ALA A 267 9.42 30.23 -48.10
N LEU A 268 9.43 28.90 -48.27
CA LEU A 268 10.23 28.20 -49.28
C LEU A 268 9.90 28.67 -50.71
N TYR A 269 8.62 28.94 -51.01
CA TYR A 269 8.23 29.51 -52.30
C TYR A 269 8.79 30.93 -52.50
N LYS A 270 8.80 31.76 -51.45
CA LYS A 270 9.41 33.10 -51.46
C LYS A 270 10.92 33.02 -51.65
N VAL A 271 11.63 32.20 -50.86
CA VAL A 271 13.07 31.96 -51.00
C VAL A 271 13.41 31.50 -52.42
N ARG A 272 12.69 30.49 -52.94
CA ARG A 272 12.90 29.94 -54.29
C ARG A 272 12.71 30.98 -55.40
N ARG A 273 11.78 31.93 -55.23
CA ARG A 273 11.61 33.08 -56.12
C ARG A 273 12.77 34.07 -56.06
N THR A 274 13.36 34.26 -54.88
CA THR A 274 14.46 35.21 -54.65
C THR A 274 15.77 34.66 -55.22
N THR A 275 16.04 33.36 -55.05
CA THR A 275 17.21 32.67 -55.62
C THR A 275 17.15 32.45 -57.13
N GLN A 276 15.96 32.49 -57.75
CA GLN A 276 15.81 32.31 -59.21
C GLN A 276 16.11 33.56 -60.05
N ASN A 277 16.45 34.69 -59.42
CA ASN A 277 16.81 35.93 -60.12
C ASN A 277 18.31 36.07 -60.44
N GLU A 278 19.17 35.10 -60.10
CA GLU A 278 20.58 35.08 -60.52
C GLU A 278 20.96 33.72 -61.17
N ASN A 279 21.09 33.73 -62.50
CA ASN A 279 21.87 32.85 -63.39
C ASN A 279 21.90 31.30 -63.19
N ALA A 280 21.04 30.59 -63.96
CA ALA A 280 21.16 29.25 -64.62
C ALA A 280 21.38 27.95 -63.77
N PRO A 281 21.20 26.71 -64.32
CA PRO A 281 20.37 26.20 -65.43
C PRO A 281 19.30 25.15 -64.97
N ASN A 282 18.41 24.79 -65.90
CA ASN A 282 17.43 23.71 -65.75
C ASN A 282 18.12 22.33 -65.73
N ASP A 283 18.42 21.77 -64.56
CA ASP A 283 18.47 20.31 -64.36
C ASP A 283 18.63 19.94 -62.88
N MET A 284 17.50 19.78 -62.17
CA MET A 284 17.32 18.70 -61.20
C MET A 284 15.83 18.58 -60.84
N LYS A 285 15.05 17.88 -61.68
CA LYS A 285 13.78 17.30 -61.22
C LYS A 285 14.15 16.19 -60.23
N THR A 286 14.21 16.51 -58.93
CA THR A 286 14.18 15.48 -57.88
C THR A 286 12.86 14.73 -57.99
N LYS A 287 12.88 13.61 -58.72
CA LYS A 287 11.83 12.61 -58.74
C LYS A 287 11.76 11.97 -57.35
N THR A 288 10.99 12.53 -56.43
CA THR A 288 10.50 11.76 -55.30
C THR A 288 9.33 10.90 -55.79
N LYS A 289 9.60 9.61 -56.04
CA LYS A 289 8.58 8.58 -56.32
C LYS A 289 7.62 8.50 -55.11
N LYS A 290 6.46 9.15 -55.17
CA LYS A 290 5.35 8.83 -54.27
C LYS A 290 4.74 7.49 -54.69
N ARG A 291 4.88 6.45 -53.86
CA ARG A 291 4.14 5.18 -54.00
C ARG A 291 2.64 5.49 -53.90
N SER A 292 1.85 5.08 -54.89
CA SER A 292 0.39 5.24 -54.87
C SER A 292 -0.24 4.22 -53.91
N THR A 293 -0.49 4.60 -52.67
CA THR A 293 -1.36 3.84 -51.77
C THR A 293 -2.82 3.99 -52.22
N LEU A 294 -3.59 2.90 -52.20
CA LEU A 294 -5.04 2.92 -52.45
C LEU A 294 -5.74 3.78 -51.38
N MET A 295 -6.21 4.97 -51.77
CA MET A 295 -6.90 5.92 -50.88
C MET A 295 -8.34 6.12 -51.35
N PHE A 296 -9.27 6.24 -50.40
CA PHE A 296 -10.68 6.49 -50.66
C PHE A 296 -10.96 7.99 -50.87
N PRO A 297 -11.92 8.33 -51.76
CA PRO A 297 -12.38 9.71 -51.93
C PRO A 297 -12.96 10.31 -50.63
N TRP A 298 -12.89 11.63 -50.49
CA TRP A 298 -13.38 12.34 -49.30
C TRP A 298 -14.87 12.08 -48.99
N TRP A 299 -15.74 11.95 -50.00
CA TRP A 299 -17.18 11.74 -49.80
C TRP A 299 -17.52 10.39 -49.12
N CYS A 300 -16.61 9.41 -49.12
CA CYS A 300 -16.79 8.14 -48.40
C CYS A 300 -16.87 8.33 -46.87
N ILE A 301 -16.55 9.52 -46.35
CA ILE A 301 -16.74 9.88 -44.94
C ILE A 301 -18.21 9.78 -44.50
N PHE A 302 -19.15 10.19 -45.36
CA PHE A 302 -20.59 10.14 -45.05
C PHE A 302 -21.10 8.69 -44.97
N ILE A 303 -20.59 7.83 -45.85
CA ILE A 303 -20.87 6.39 -45.82
C ILE A 303 -20.30 5.76 -44.54
N GLY A 304 -19.07 6.12 -44.16
CA GLY A 304 -18.45 5.64 -42.94
C GLY A 304 -19.25 5.97 -41.68
N TYR A 305 -19.67 7.23 -41.52
CA TYR A 305 -20.49 7.63 -40.38
C TYR A 305 -21.91 7.04 -40.43
N GLY A 306 -22.51 6.90 -41.61
CA GLY A 306 -23.80 6.23 -41.79
C GLY A 306 -23.76 4.77 -41.33
N LEU A 307 -22.71 4.03 -41.70
CA LEU A 307 -22.49 2.66 -41.23
C LEU A 307 -22.26 2.60 -39.71
N CYS A 308 -21.50 3.54 -39.14
CA CYS A 308 -21.29 3.61 -37.70
C CYS A 308 -22.61 3.82 -36.94
N LEU A 309 -23.45 4.75 -37.41
CA LEU A 309 -24.76 5.02 -36.80
C LEU A 309 -25.71 3.83 -36.91
N MET A 310 -25.71 3.14 -38.06
CA MET A 310 -26.49 1.91 -38.23
C MET A 310 -26.04 0.81 -37.24
N ILE A 311 -24.73 0.56 -37.13
CA ILE A 311 -24.20 -0.47 -36.21
C ILE A 311 -24.57 -0.14 -34.75
N VAL A 312 -24.44 1.12 -34.34
CA VAL A 312 -24.81 1.56 -32.99
C VAL A 312 -26.31 1.46 -32.76
N GLY A 313 -27.13 1.94 -33.71
CA GLY A 313 -28.59 1.89 -33.60
C GLY A 313 -29.11 0.47 -33.47
N VAL A 314 -28.62 -0.46 -34.31
CA VAL A 314 -28.93 -1.89 -34.21
C VAL A 314 -28.48 -2.44 -32.85
N SER A 315 -27.26 -2.15 -32.42
CA SER A 315 -26.74 -2.62 -31.13
C SER A 315 -27.62 -2.15 -29.95
N ILE A 316 -27.99 -0.87 -29.91
CA ILE A 316 -28.84 -0.28 -28.86
C ILE A 316 -30.22 -0.92 -28.85
N LEU A 317 -30.86 -1.09 -30.01
CA LEU A 317 -32.18 -1.73 -30.11
C LEU A 317 -32.16 -3.15 -29.53
N PHE A 318 -31.15 -3.96 -29.88
CA PHE A 318 -31.02 -5.31 -29.35
C PHE A 318 -30.66 -5.34 -27.86
N ILE A 319 -29.81 -4.42 -27.40
CA ILE A 319 -29.47 -4.28 -25.98
C ILE A 319 -30.71 -3.93 -25.16
N ILE A 320 -31.57 -3.02 -25.63
CA ILE A 320 -32.80 -2.66 -24.91
C ILE A 320 -33.80 -3.81 -24.96
N ALA A 321 -34.05 -4.38 -26.14
CA ALA A 321 -35.00 -5.47 -26.32
C ALA A 321 -34.67 -6.67 -25.41
N ARG A 322 -33.40 -7.07 -25.36
CA ARG A 322 -32.94 -8.18 -24.49
C ARG A 322 -32.69 -7.77 -23.05
N GLY A 323 -32.28 -6.52 -22.81
CA GLY A 323 -32.03 -6.00 -21.48
C GLY A 323 -33.29 -5.93 -20.60
N ILE A 324 -34.47 -5.71 -21.22
CA ILE A 324 -35.77 -5.74 -20.51
C ILE A 324 -36.12 -7.17 -20.03
N GLU A 325 -35.65 -8.21 -20.71
CA GLU A 325 -35.87 -9.61 -20.30
C GLU A 325 -35.00 -10.03 -19.10
N PHE A 326 -33.97 -9.25 -18.76
CA PHE A 326 -33.03 -9.58 -17.69
C PHE A 326 -33.53 -9.09 -16.32
N GLY A 327 -33.74 -10.02 -15.39
CA GLY A 327 -33.95 -9.70 -13.97
C GLY A 327 -32.67 -9.22 -13.26
N ASP A 328 -32.80 -8.67 -12.05
CA ASP A 328 -31.74 -7.98 -11.30
C ASP A 328 -30.40 -8.75 -11.24
N LEU A 329 -30.45 -10.05 -10.93
CA LEU A 329 -29.24 -10.88 -10.83
C LEU A 329 -28.55 -11.11 -12.17
N LYS A 330 -29.29 -11.22 -13.29
CA LYS A 330 -28.72 -11.37 -14.62
C LYS A 330 -28.11 -10.05 -15.10
N SER A 331 -28.80 -8.94 -14.83
CA SER A 331 -28.34 -7.59 -15.17
C SER A 331 -27.04 -7.23 -14.44
N GLN A 332 -26.93 -7.55 -13.14
CA GLN A 332 -25.68 -7.38 -12.38
C GLN A 332 -24.52 -8.21 -12.96
N LYS A 333 -24.78 -9.48 -13.31
CA LYS A 333 -23.77 -10.38 -13.87
C LYS A 333 -23.31 -9.97 -15.27
N TRP A 334 -24.23 -9.48 -16.10
CA TRP A 334 -23.93 -8.94 -17.42
C TRP A 334 -23.15 -7.62 -17.35
N LEU A 335 -23.48 -6.74 -16.39
CA LEU A 335 -22.71 -5.51 -16.18
C LEU A 335 -21.26 -5.82 -15.80
N THR A 336 -21.03 -6.83 -14.96
CA THR A 336 -19.67 -7.27 -14.60
C THR A 336 -18.89 -7.89 -15.76
N SER A 337 -19.53 -8.62 -16.68
CA SER A 337 -18.84 -9.14 -17.87
C SER A 337 -18.48 -8.03 -18.86
N ILE A 338 -19.30 -6.99 -18.98
CA ILE A 338 -18.97 -5.81 -19.79
C ILE A 338 -17.77 -5.07 -19.22
N LEU A 339 -17.77 -4.79 -17.91
CA LEU A 339 -16.67 -4.06 -17.26
C LEU A 339 -15.36 -4.83 -17.36
N THR A 340 -15.38 -6.14 -17.10
CA THR A 340 -14.17 -6.98 -17.21
C THR A 340 -13.67 -7.09 -18.66
N GLY A 341 -14.56 -7.23 -19.65
CA GLY A 341 -14.21 -7.20 -21.08
C GLY A 341 -13.58 -5.86 -21.50
N PHE A 342 -14.17 -4.74 -21.09
CA PHE A 342 -13.68 -3.40 -21.39
C PHE A 342 -12.26 -3.15 -20.84
N PHE A 343 -12.01 -3.46 -19.56
CA PHE A 343 -10.67 -3.28 -18.98
C PHE A 343 -9.66 -4.26 -19.55
N SER A 344 -10.07 -5.50 -19.87
CA SER A 344 -9.22 -6.47 -20.57
C SER A 344 -8.80 -5.97 -21.95
N SER A 345 -9.72 -5.32 -22.68
CA SER A 345 -9.44 -4.72 -23.99
C SER A 345 -8.33 -3.67 -23.91
N ILE A 346 -8.45 -2.74 -22.95
CA ILE A 346 -7.50 -1.64 -22.77
C ILE A 346 -6.12 -2.16 -22.33
N LEU A 347 -6.08 -3.07 -21.36
CA LEU A 347 -4.82 -3.48 -20.72
C LEU A 347 -4.08 -4.60 -21.45
N PHE A 348 -4.77 -5.47 -22.17
CA PHE A 348 -4.17 -6.68 -22.75
C PHE A 348 -4.33 -6.77 -24.26
N THR A 349 -5.56 -6.75 -24.81
CA THR A 349 -5.76 -7.08 -26.23
C THR A 349 -5.18 -6.02 -27.17
N GLN A 350 -5.31 -4.72 -26.84
CA GLN A 350 -4.78 -3.63 -27.65
C GLN A 350 -3.23 -3.58 -27.64
N PRO A 351 -2.53 -3.71 -26.48
CA PRO A 351 -1.08 -3.85 -26.48
C PRO A 351 -0.56 -5.06 -27.27
N ILE A 352 -1.18 -6.24 -27.10
CA ILE A 352 -0.80 -7.46 -27.83
C ILE A 352 -0.93 -7.26 -29.34
N LYS A 353 -2.03 -6.66 -29.81
CA LYS A 353 -2.25 -6.29 -31.22
C LYS A 353 -1.09 -5.47 -31.80
N ILE A 354 -0.62 -4.48 -31.06
CA ILE A 354 0.45 -3.58 -31.50
C ILE A 354 1.78 -4.33 -31.59
N ILE A 355 2.07 -5.18 -30.62
CA ILE A 355 3.29 -6.00 -30.59
C ILE A 355 3.29 -6.98 -31.77
N VAL A 356 2.18 -7.68 -32.01
CA VAL A 356 2.04 -8.63 -33.13
C VAL A 356 2.22 -7.92 -34.48
N LEU A 357 1.59 -6.75 -34.68
CA LEU A 357 1.77 -5.96 -35.89
C LEU A 357 3.22 -5.46 -36.04
N ALA A 358 3.86 -5.01 -34.95
CA ALA A 358 5.25 -4.56 -34.97
C ALA A 358 6.22 -5.69 -35.32
N ILE A 359 6.04 -6.89 -34.77
CA ILE A 359 6.85 -8.08 -35.09
C ILE A 359 6.63 -8.49 -36.55
N PHE A 360 5.39 -8.49 -37.02
CA PHE A 360 5.07 -8.80 -38.42
C PHE A 360 5.80 -7.86 -39.39
N PHE A 361 5.77 -6.54 -39.16
CA PHE A 361 6.49 -5.59 -40.00
C PHE A 361 8.02 -5.66 -39.84
N ALA A 362 8.52 -5.94 -38.63
CA ALA A 362 9.95 -6.11 -38.40
C ALA A 362 10.51 -7.34 -39.12
N CYS A 363 9.80 -8.46 -39.10
CA CYS A 363 10.24 -9.72 -39.72
C CYS A 363 10.02 -9.75 -41.24
N PHE A 364 8.94 -9.14 -41.76
CA PHE A 364 8.58 -9.26 -43.18
C PHE A 364 8.82 -8.00 -44.02
N CYS A 365 9.11 -6.83 -43.42
CA CYS A 365 9.25 -5.55 -44.16
C CYS A 365 10.58 -4.81 -43.92
N SER A 366 11.56 -5.40 -43.25
CA SER A 366 12.88 -4.77 -43.09
C SER A 366 13.76 -5.00 -44.33
N LYS A 367 13.96 -3.96 -45.15
CA LYS A 367 15.09 -3.85 -46.09
C LYS A 367 15.89 -2.58 -45.76
N SER A 368 17.20 -2.73 -45.75
CA SER A 368 18.17 -2.06 -44.88
C SER A 368 18.81 -0.79 -45.43
N ASN A 369 18.07 0.25 -45.84
CA ASN A 369 18.71 1.52 -46.24
C ASN A 369 17.89 2.79 -45.92
N ASP A 370 16.94 2.72 -44.99
CA ASP A 370 15.99 3.82 -44.75
C ASP A 370 16.34 4.75 -43.56
N GLU A 371 17.44 4.55 -42.83
CA GLU A 371 17.69 5.33 -41.58
C GLU A 371 17.94 6.84 -41.82
N ASN A 372 18.69 7.21 -42.86
CA ASN A 372 18.84 8.62 -43.28
C ASN A 372 17.65 9.13 -44.11
N ARG A 373 16.81 8.23 -44.59
CA ARG A 373 15.64 8.58 -45.40
C ARG A 373 14.42 8.87 -44.52
N GLU A 374 14.27 8.19 -43.39
CA GLU A 374 13.16 8.37 -42.43
C GLU A 374 13.26 9.69 -41.65
N ALA A 375 14.47 10.16 -41.31
CA ALA A 375 14.68 11.47 -40.69
C ALA A 375 14.39 12.63 -41.66
N ASN A 376 14.78 12.47 -42.93
CA ASN A 376 14.46 13.40 -44.01
C ASN A 376 12.98 13.31 -44.44
N GLU A 377 12.36 12.13 -44.38
CA GLU A 377 10.92 11.93 -44.58
C GLU A 377 10.14 12.66 -43.49
N TRP A 378 10.62 12.74 -42.24
CA TRP A 378 9.96 13.55 -41.20
C TRP A 378 10.07 15.06 -41.44
N LEU A 379 11.21 15.52 -41.97
CA LEU A 379 11.42 16.94 -42.34
C LEU A 379 10.57 17.33 -43.58
N ASP A 380 10.36 16.39 -44.51
CA ASP A 380 9.48 16.56 -45.68
C ASP A 380 7.98 16.31 -45.37
N ASP A 381 7.62 15.40 -44.44
CA ASP A 381 6.23 15.07 -44.05
C ASP A 381 5.58 16.14 -43.15
N ASN A 382 6.35 17.07 -42.57
CA ASN A 382 5.79 18.30 -41.99
C ASN A 382 5.15 19.23 -43.05
N SER A 383 5.15 18.83 -44.33
CA SER A 383 4.40 19.45 -45.42
C SER A 383 2.98 18.88 -45.63
N VAL A 384 2.46 18.02 -44.74
CA VAL A 384 1.14 17.40 -44.91
C VAL A 384 0.02 18.43 -44.71
N ASP A 385 -0.84 18.55 -45.72
CA ASP A 385 -2.05 19.36 -45.67
C ASP A 385 -3.02 18.80 -44.60
N LEU A 386 -3.46 19.65 -43.66
CA LEU A 386 -4.39 19.26 -42.59
C LEU A 386 -5.80 18.91 -43.13
N ASN A 387 -6.57 18.12 -42.38
CA ASN A 387 -7.99 17.83 -42.68
C ASN A 387 -8.89 19.03 -42.35
N TYR A 388 -10.13 19.06 -42.88
CA TYR A 388 -11.07 20.19 -42.69
C TYR A 388 -11.48 20.44 -41.23
N ASP A 389 -11.46 19.41 -40.38
CA ASP A 389 -11.68 19.51 -38.93
C ASP A 389 -10.43 19.95 -38.15
N GLU A 390 -9.31 20.19 -38.85
CA GLU A 390 -8.03 20.59 -38.30
C GLU A 390 -7.58 21.88 -38.99
N GLU A 391 -7.88 23.02 -38.36
CA GLU A 391 -7.49 24.32 -38.88
C GLU A 391 -6.00 24.59 -38.58
N TYR A 392 -5.24 25.11 -39.55
CA TYR A 392 -3.97 25.76 -39.21
C TYR A 392 -4.29 26.91 -38.25
N LEU A 393 -3.63 26.90 -37.09
CA LEU A 393 -3.67 27.98 -36.10
C LEU A 393 -3.40 29.39 -36.67
N HIS A 394 -2.75 29.45 -37.84
CA HIS A 394 -2.38 30.67 -38.55
C HIS A 394 -2.94 30.67 -39.98
N GLU A 395 -4.20 30.28 -40.20
CA GLU A 395 -4.88 30.58 -41.45
C GLU A 395 -5.85 31.76 -41.33
N LYS A 396 -5.66 32.73 -42.22
CA LYS A 396 -6.45 33.96 -42.43
C LYS A 396 -6.46 34.98 -41.29
N LYS A 397 -5.44 35.84 -41.30
CA LYS A 397 -5.64 37.29 -41.42
C LYS A 397 -4.57 37.84 -42.35
N ASP A 398 -4.95 38.69 -43.30
CA ASP A 398 -4.03 39.59 -44.04
C ASP A 398 -3.47 40.68 -43.11
N GLU A 399 -3.06 40.32 -41.90
CA GLU A 399 -2.34 41.19 -40.99
C GLU A 399 -0.87 40.81 -41.12
N ASN A 400 -0.14 41.64 -41.87
CA ASN A 400 1.31 41.84 -41.80
C ASN A 400 2.05 40.80 -40.93
N LEU A 401 2.68 39.81 -41.57
CA LEU A 401 3.45 38.68 -40.99
C LEU A 401 4.62 39.10 -40.06
N PHE A 402 4.71 40.38 -39.72
CA PHE A 402 5.85 41.08 -39.18
C PHE A 402 5.35 42.33 -38.46
N THR A 403 5.51 42.36 -37.14
CA THR A 403 5.14 43.49 -36.28
C THR A 403 6.38 44.26 -35.84
N TYR A 404 6.20 45.50 -35.39
CA TYR A 404 7.31 46.37 -34.94
C TYR A 404 7.98 45.83 -33.67
N ARG A 405 9.30 46.04 -33.59
CA ARG A 405 10.19 45.56 -32.52
C ARG A 405 9.78 46.20 -31.19
N ASN A 406 9.16 45.45 -30.31
CA ASN A 406 9.23 45.77 -28.88
C ASN A 406 10.46 45.06 -28.31
N PRO A 407 11.39 45.75 -27.65
CA PRO A 407 12.51 45.10 -26.99
C PRO A 407 11.96 44.15 -25.91
N ILE A 408 12.16 42.86 -26.10
CA ILE A 408 11.82 41.84 -25.10
C ILE A 408 12.74 42.08 -23.90
N ARG A 409 12.20 42.53 -22.76
CA ARG A 409 12.93 42.55 -21.49
C ARG A 409 13.13 41.11 -21.02
N ALA A 410 14.28 40.53 -21.31
CA ALA A 410 14.69 39.28 -20.71
C ALA A 410 15.18 39.55 -19.28
N ASN A 411 14.29 39.38 -18.30
CA ASN A 411 14.70 39.36 -16.89
C ASN A 411 15.46 38.06 -16.64
N ARG A 412 16.79 38.14 -16.67
CA ARG A 412 17.67 37.06 -16.22
C ARG A 412 17.60 37.02 -14.70
N LEU A 413 17.17 35.89 -14.14
CA LEU A 413 17.13 35.69 -12.70
C LEU A 413 18.55 35.81 -12.13
N THR A 414 18.68 36.55 -11.03
CA THR A 414 19.94 36.63 -10.28
C THR A 414 20.19 35.33 -9.52
N GLU A 415 21.44 35.06 -9.15
CA GLU A 415 21.80 33.82 -8.44
C GLU A 415 21.02 33.65 -7.13
N ASN A 416 20.78 34.74 -6.39
CA ASN A 416 19.97 34.75 -5.17
C ASN A 416 18.50 34.41 -5.42
N GLU A 417 17.91 34.91 -6.51
CA GLU A 417 16.52 34.60 -6.87
C GLU A 417 16.38 33.12 -7.26
N VAL A 418 17.35 32.56 -8.00
CA VAL A 418 17.37 31.12 -8.34
C VAL A 418 17.43 30.26 -7.07
N ILE A 419 18.25 30.65 -6.08
CA ILE A 419 18.33 29.96 -4.78
C ILE A 419 16.97 30.00 -4.05
N SER A 420 16.32 31.16 -3.97
CA SER A 420 15.02 31.28 -3.30
C SER A 420 13.92 30.44 -3.97
N LEU A 421 13.87 30.43 -5.31
CA LEU A 421 12.93 29.59 -6.07
C LEU A 421 13.22 28.11 -5.86
N ARG A 422 14.50 27.74 -5.67
CA ARG A 422 14.91 26.37 -5.33
C ARG A 422 14.31 25.94 -4.01
N GLU A 423 14.41 26.78 -2.99
CA GLU A 423 13.89 26.49 -1.66
C GLU A 423 12.37 26.32 -1.66
N GLU A 424 11.63 27.20 -2.36
CA GLU A 424 10.18 27.06 -2.53
C GLU A 424 9.81 25.75 -3.24
N ARG A 425 10.53 25.42 -4.32
CA ARG A 425 10.25 24.22 -5.12
C ARG A 425 10.55 22.94 -4.35
N LEU A 426 11.64 22.90 -3.58
CA LEU A 426 11.98 21.77 -2.73
C LEU A 426 10.90 21.52 -1.66
N LYS A 427 10.37 22.59 -1.02
CA LYS A 427 9.25 22.48 -0.08
C LYS A 427 8.00 21.86 -0.71
N GLU A 428 7.67 22.22 -1.96
CA GLU A 428 6.55 21.64 -2.70
C GLU A 428 6.75 20.15 -2.99
N ILE A 429 7.97 19.75 -3.39
CA ILE A 429 8.33 18.35 -3.66
C ILE A 429 8.23 17.51 -2.38
N GLU A 430 8.73 18.03 -1.26
CA GLU A 430 8.60 17.39 0.03
C GLU A 430 7.13 17.19 0.40
N MET A 431 6.28 18.21 0.22
CA MET A 431 4.85 18.12 0.46
C MET A 431 4.19 17.00 -0.36
N TRP A 432 4.42 16.95 -1.68
CA TRP A 432 3.83 15.90 -2.54
C TRP A 432 4.37 14.51 -2.22
N SER A 433 5.66 14.39 -1.88
CA SER A 433 6.24 13.11 -1.44
C SER A 433 5.55 12.62 -0.17
N MET A 434 5.31 13.52 0.78
CA MET A 434 4.59 13.23 2.02
C MET A 434 3.13 12.83 1.76
N ILE A 435 2.40 13.55 0.90
CA ILE A 435 1.00 13.20 0.55
C ILE A 435 0.94 11.80 -0.07
N ARG A 436 1.86 11.49 -0.99
CA ARG A 436 1.94 10.15 -1.60
C ARG A 436 2.21 9.07 -0.55
N GLU A 437 3.11 9.31 0.39
CA GLU A 437 3.38 8.40 1.51
C GLU A 437 2.11 8.14 2.34
N ILE A 438 1.33 9.18 2.65
CA ILE A 438 0.04 9.06 3.37
C ILE A 438 -0.93 8.18 2.60
N VAL A 439 -1.14 8.45 1.32
CA VAL A 439 -2.13 7.72 0.50
C VAL A 439 -1.77 6.23 0.43
N VAL A 440 -0.50 5.91 0.17
CA VAL A 440 -0.01 4.52 0.12
C VAL A 440 -0.16 3.84 1.48
N TYR A 441 0.04 4.56 2.58
CA TYR A 441 -0.11 3.99 3.91
C TYR A 441 -1.56 3.77 4.32
N LEU A 442 -2.46 4.70 3.99
CA LEU A 442 -3.89 4.55 4.26
C LEU A 442 -4.49 3.38 3.46
N THR A 443 -4.06 3.17 2.21
CA THR A 443 -4.49 2.00 1.44
C THR A 443 -3.97 0.71 2.04
N PHE A 444 -2.71 0.68 2.50
CA PHE A 444 -2.16 -0.46 3.26
C PHE A 444 -2.99 -0.78 4.50
N LEU A 445 -3.29 0.23 5.31
CA LEU A 445 -4.01 0.04 6.57
C LEU A 445 -5.46 -0.42 6.33
N LEU A 446 -6.09 0.05 5.26
CA LEU A 446 -7.38 -0.45 4.80
C LEU A 446 -7.32 -1.95 4.48
N PHE A 447 -6.32 -2.40 3.71
CA PHE A 447 -6.17 -3.82 3.40
C PHE A 447 -5.79 -4.67 4.62
N LEU A 448 -4.93 -4.18 5.50
CA LEU A 448 -4.58 -4.82 6.76
C LEU A 448 -5.85 -5.07 7.60
N PHE A 449 -6.68 -4.06 7.79
CA PHE A 449 -7.90 -4.19 8.58
C PHE A 449 -8.90 -5.12 7.92
N ILE A 450 -9.13 -5.01 6.60
CA ILE A 450 -10.00 -5.95 5.88
C ILE A 450 -9.53 -7.38 6.07
N PHE A 451 -8.23 -7.64 5.95
CA PHE A 451 -7.65 -8.97 6.13
C PHE A 451 -7.86 -9.51 7.57
N VAL A 452 -7.57 -8.69 8.58
CA VAL A 452 -7.70 -9.11 10.00
C VAL A 452 -9.16 -9.31 10.40
N TYR A 453 -10.08 -8.41 10.00
CA TYR A 453 -11.51 -8.56 10.29
C TYR A 453 -12.12 -9.74 9.53
N SER A 454 -11.63 -10.05 8.33
CA SER A 454 -12.08 -11.19 7.54
C SER A 454 -11.79 -12.54 8.21
N ASP A 455 -10.71 -12.66 8.98
CA ASP A 455 -10.35 -13.90 9.69
C ASP A 455 -11.21 -14.13 10.94
N ARG A 456 -11.95 -13.10 11.41
CA ARG A 456 -12.73 -13.15 12.65
C ARG A 456 -14.22 -13.31 12.37
N ASP A 457 -14.87 -14.25 13.05
CA ASP A 457 -16.32 -14.37 13.06
C ASP A 457 -16.91 -13.57 14.25
N LEU A 458 -17.93 -12.75 13.96
CA LEU A 458 -18.65 -11.91 14.92
C LEU A 458 -19.31 -12.74 16.03
N ASN A 459 -19.76 -13.95 15.70
CA ASN A 459 -20.50 -14.82 16.63
C ASN A 459 -19.59 -15.57 17.62
N SER A 460 -18.27 -15.58 17.40
CA SER A 460 -17.30 -16.27 18.26
C SER A 460 -17.43 -15.87 19.73
N PHE A 461 -17.60 -14.58 20.00
CA PHE A 461 -17.75 -14.06 21.36
C PHE A 461 -19.04 -14.55 22.04
N LEU A 462 -20.16 -14.51 21.31
CA LEU A 462 -21.46 -14.94 21.83
C LEU A 462 -21.46 -16.44 22.16
N GLN A 463 -20.86 -17.25 21.29
CA GLN A 463 -20.72 -18.69 21.51
C GLN A 463 -19.86 -19.00 22.74
N VAL A 464 -18.70 -18.36 22.89
CA VAL A 464 -17.84 -18.54 24.07
C VAL A 464 -18.54 -18.08 25.35
N ASN A 465 -19.25 -16.94 25.33
CA ASN A 465 -19.97 -16.45 26.50
C ASN A 465 -21.12 -17.39 26.89
N HIS A 466 -21.85 -17.93 25.91
CA HIS A 466 -22.88 -18.94 26.15
C HIS A 466 -22.29 -20.20 26.81
N LEU A 467 -21.23 -20.77 26.23
CA LEU A 467 -20.59 -21.99 26.74
C LEU A 467 -19.97 -21.77 28.13
N ARG A 468 -19.39 -20.59 28.39
CA ARG A 468 -18.87 -20.20 29.70
C ARG A 468 -19.99 -20.19 30.75
N LYS A 469 -21.12 -19.53 30.46
CA LYS A 469 -22.28 -19.52 31.36
C LYS A 469 -22.87 -20.91 31.54
N TYR A 470 -22.94 -21.70 30.47
CA TYR A 470 -23.54 -23.03 30.48
C TYR A 470 -22.75 -24.05 31.33
N PHE A 471 -21.42 -24.05 31.24
CA PHE A 471 -20.58 -24.98 32.00
C PHE A 471 -20.19 -24.48 33.40
N LEU A 472 -20.09 -23.16 33.62
CA LEU A 472 -19.66 -22.60 34.91
C LEU A 472 -20.83 -22.13 35.78
N ASN A 473 -21.86 -21.48 35.21
CA ASN A 473 -22.96 -20.91 35.98
C ASN A 473 -24.15 -21.87 36.06
N THR A 474 -24.05 -22.85 36.95
CA THR A 474 -25.19 -23.71 37.30
C THR A 474 -26.09 -22.97 38.31
N ARG A 475 -27.43 -23.10 38.18
CA ARG A 475 -28.40 -22.49 39.12
C ARG A 475 -28.27 -22.99 40.57
N GLN A 476 -27.35 -23.91 40.85
CA GLN A 476 -27.03 -24.45 42.15
C GLN A 476 -25.60 -24.03 42.51
N GLU A 477 -25.45 -23.11 43.46
CA GLU A 477 -24.16 -22.46 43.80
C GLU A 477 -23.05 -23.42 44.26
N ASN A 478 -23.41 -24.63 44.73
CA ASN A 478 -22.47 -25.64 45.25
C ASN A 478 -21.88 -26.58 44.18
N LEU A 479 -22.19 -26.37 42.89
CA LEU A 479 -21.74 -27.22 41.78
C LEU A 479 -21.02 -26.42 40.66
N ASP A 480 -20.44 -25.27 41.01
CA ASP A 480 -19.63 -24.47 40.09
C ASP A 480 -18.20 -25.04 40.01
N PHE A 481 -17.69 -25.18 38.78
CA PHE A 481 -16.33 -25.67 38.54
C PHE A 481 -15.26 -24.76 39.15
N THR A 482 -15.50 -23.44 39.19
CA THR A 482 -14.51 -22.48 39.68
C THR A 482 -14.28 -22.51 41.19
N LYS A 483 -15.22 -23.12 41.94
CA LYS A 483 -15.19 -23.21 43.41
C LYS A 483 -14.72 -24.57 43.93
N ILE A 484 -14.28 -25.47 43.04
CA ILE A 484 -13.80 -26.81 43.42
C ILE A 484 -12.53 -26.66 44.26
N SER A 485 -12.55 -27.23 45.46
CA SER A 485 -11.42 -27.17 46.41
C SER A 485 -10.91 -28.54 46.84
N THR A 486 -11.75 -29.57 46.78
CA THR A 486 -11.41 -30.95 47.16
C THR A 486 -11.58 -31.93 45.99
N VAL A 487 -10.98 -33.12 46.12
CA VAL A 487 -11.15 -34.22 45.15
C VAL A 487 -12.63 -34.68 45.09
N ASP A 488 -13.31 -34.69 46.23
CA ASP A 488 -14.72 -35.09 46.30
C ASP A 488 -15.64 -34.06 45.65
N ASP A 489 -15.32 -32.76 45.77
CA ASP A 489 -16.02 -31.69 45.04
C ASP A 489 -15.88 -31.89 43.52
N TYR A 490 -14.68 -32.29 43.06
CA TYR A 490 -14.42 -32.56 41.65
C TYR A 490 -15.28 -33.73 41.14
N TRP A 491 -15.32 -34.86 41.87
CA TRP A 491 -16.20 -35.98 41.51
C TRP A 491 -17.68 -35.61 41.54
N ASN A 492 -18.12 -34.88 42.57
CA ASN A 492 -19.49 -34.37 42.67
C ASN A 492 -19.87 -33.49 41.48
N TRP A 493 -19.00 -32.56 41.07
CA TRP A 493 -19.19 -31.73 39.89
C TRP A 493 -19.28 -32.57 38.62
N LEU A 494 -18.39 -33.56 38.48
CA LEU A 494 -18.29 -34.39 37.27
C LEU A 494 -19.56 -35.26 37.08
N GLU A 495 -20.05 -35.88 38.15
CA GLU A 495 -21.25 -36.73 38.12
C GLU A 495 -22.56 -35.95 38.05
N LYS A 496 -22.70 -34.87 38.83
CA LYS A 496 -23.99 -34.16 38.99
C LYS A 496 -24.18 -33.04 37.97
N SER A 497 -23.11 -32.39 37.51
CA SER A 497 -23.17 -31.23 36.61
C SER A 497 -22.64 -31.57 35.21
N PHE A 498 -21.38 -32.00 35.10
CA PHE A 498 -20.70 -32.16 33.81
C PHE A 498 -21.35 -33.21 32.90
N ILE A 499 -21.57 -34.44 33.39
CA ILE A 499 -22.22 -35.50 32.57
C ILE A 499 -23.60 -35.11 32.09
N LYS A 500 -24.40 -34.47 32.97
CA LYS A 500 -25.77 -34.05 32.63
C LYS A 500 -25.78 -33.04 31.49
N ASN A 501 -24.75 -32.21 31.41
CA ASN A 501 -24.59 -31.20 30.37
C ASN A 501 -24.01 -31.78 29.08
N LEU A 502 -23.25 -32.88 29.15
CA LEU A 502 -22.54 -33.48 28.00
C LEU A 502 -23.45 -34.15 26.97
N ARG A 503 -24.64 -34.63 27.38
CA ARG A 503 -25.60 -35.34 26.50
C ARG A 503 -26.97 -34.68 26.52
N ALA A 504 -27.61 -34.58 25.36
CA ALA A 504 -28.97 -34.10 25.24
C ALA A 504 -29.94 -34.93 26.10
N GLN A 505 -30.66 -34.25 27.00
CA GLN A 505 -31.67 -34.87 27.85
C GLN A 505 -33.05 -34.84 27.19
N LYS A 506 -33.99 -35.54 27.81
CA LYS A 506 -35.42 -35.50 27.44
C LYS A 506 -35.94 -34.06 27.46
N TRP A 507 -36.96 -33.82 26.66
CA TRP A 507 -37.66 -32.53 26.67
C TRP A 507 -38.48 -32.36 27.95
N TYR A 508 -39.03 -31.15 28.16
CA TYR A 508 -39.86 -30.82 29.32
C TYR A 508 -41.13 -31.68 29.41
N ASN A 509 -41.53 -32.31 28.30
CA ASN A 509 -42.67 -33.21 28.16
C ASN A 509 -42.25 -34.70 28.10
N ASP A 510 -41.06 -35.04 28.60
CA ASP A 510 -40.48 -36.40 28.62
C ASP A 510 -40.19 -37.04 27.25
N ASP A 511 -40.39 -36.32 26.15
CA ASP A 511 -40.06 -36.82 24.82
C ASP A 511 -38.55 -37.05 24.66
N PRO A 512 -38.14 -38.15 23.99
CA PRO A 512 -36.74 -38.39 23.69
C PRO A 512 -36.21 -37.36 22.68
N PRO A 513 -34.95 -36.91 22.82
CA PRO A 513 -34.36 -35.94 21.91
C PRO A 513 -33.97 -36.61 20.57
N ARG A 514 -34.96 -36.85 19.71
CA ARG A 514 -34.78 -37.48 18.39
C ARG A 514 -33.80 -36.68 17.53
N ASN A 515 -32.89 -37.36 16.83
CA ASN A 515 -31.82 -36.78 15.99
C ASN A 515 -30.80 -35.89 16.72
N LEU A 516 -30.78 -35.88 18.06
CA LEU A 516 -29.87 -35.09 18.88
C LEU A 516 -28.87 -35.95 19.69
N SER A 517 -28.66 -37.21 19.30
CA SER A 517 -27.81 -38.18 20.02
C SER A 517 -26.33 -37.77 20.13
N GLY A 518 -25.88 -36.82 19.30
CA GLY A 518 -24.53 -36.22 19.35
C GLY A 518 -24.48 -34.79 19.92
N PHE A 519 -25.61 -34.23 20.37
CA PHE A 519 -25.66 -32.86 20.90
C PHE A 519 -25.51 -32.84 22.42
N ILE A 520 -24.97 -31.74 22.93
CA ILE A 520 -24.97 -31.46 24.37
C ILE A 520 -26.37 -31.03 24.81
N ASN A 521 -26.62 -30.89 26.12
CA ASN A 521 -27.96 -30.59 26.63
C ASN A 521 -28.49 -29.18 26.31
N ASP A 522 -27.68 -28.33 25.67
CA ASP A 522 -28.14 -27.08 25.07
C ASP A 522 -28.91 -27.28 23.75
N LYS A 523 -28.85 -28.49 23.18
CA LYS A 523 -29.50 -28.93 21.94
C LYS A 523 -29.08 -28.13 20.70
N SER A 524 -27.99 -27.37 20.78
CA SER A 524 -27.47 -26.53 19.71
C SER A 524 -26.05 -26.89 19.29
N ASN A 525 -25.20 -27.23 20.26
CA ASN A 525 -23.81 -27.61 20.01
C ASN A 525 -23.68 -29.13 19.90
N ARG A 526 -23.08 -29.59 18.80
CA ARG A 526 -22.78 -31.00 18.57
C ARG A 526 -21.40 -31.34 19.14
N LEU A 527 -21.32 -32.38 19.95
CA LEU A 527 -20.06 -32.97 20.39
C LEU A 527 -19.42 -33.75 19.23
N ILE A 528 -18.17 -33.44 18.91
CA ILE A 528 -17.39 -34.16 17.90
C ILE A 528 -16.66 -35.32 18.59
N GLY A 529 -17.02 -36.56 18.25
CA GLY A 529 -16.55 -37.77 18.92
C GLY A 529 -17.05 -37.89 20.37
N TRP A 530 -16.14 -37.80 21.33
CA TRP A 530 -16.41 -37.90 22.77
C TRP A 530 -15.54 -36.93 23.57
N ALA A 531 -15.89 -36.64 24.83
CA ALA A 531 -14.98 -35.94 25.73
C ALA A 531 -13.91 -36.91 26.26
N THR A 532 -12.72 -36.41 26.58
CA THR A 532 -11.64 -37.19 27.19
C THR A 532 -11.21 -36.56 28.51
N MET A 533 -10.89 -37.39 29.50
CA MET A 533 -10.33 -36.98 30.79
C MET A 533 -8.95 -37.61 30.91
N ARG A 534 -7.91 -36.78 30.86
CA ARG A 534 -6.51 -37.17 30.91
C ARG A 534 -5.92 -36.82 32.27
N GLN A 535 -5.33 -37.80 32.94
CA GLN A 535 -4.65 -37.64 34.21
C GLN A 535 -3.14 -37.70 34.04
N LEU A 536 -2.46 -36.81 34.76
CA LEU A 536 -1.02 -36.78 34.93
C LEU A 536 -0.67 -37.02 36.40
N ARG A 537 0.32 -37.89 36.61
CA ARG A 537 0.72 -38.39 37.92
C ARG A 537 2.23 -38.54 38.04
N VAL A 538 2.69 -38.63 39.28
CA VAL A 538 4.10 -38.71 39.67
C VAL A 538 4.42 -40.09 40.25
N LYS A 539 5.67 -40.55 40.08
CA LYS A 539 6.16 -41.82 40.65
C LYS A 539 6.11 -41.81 42.19
N SER A 540 5.89 -42.97 42.82
CA SER A 540 5.62 -43.04 44.27
C SER A 540 6.84 -42.91 45.20
N GLU A 541 8.08 -43.03 44.71
CA GLU A 541 9.27 -43.21 45.57
C GLU A 541 10.29 -42.06 45.58
N LEU A 542 9.94 -40.87 45.08
CA LEU A 542 10.93 -39.82 44.83
C LEU A 542 11.15 -38.83 45.98
N CYS A 543 10.40 -38.94 47.08
CA CYS A 543 10.55 -38.05 48.21
C CYS A 543 11.39 -38.69 49.32
N VAL A 544 12.43 -37.99 49.76
CA VAL A 544 13.27 -38.41 50.89
C VAL A 544 12.41 -38.36 52.15
N LYS A 545 12.02 -39.54 52.65
CA LYS A 545 11.35 -39.65 53.96
C LYS A 545 12.32 -39.16 55.03
N ARG A 546 11.87 -38.25 55.89
CA ARG A 546 12.60 -37.91 57.12
C ARG A 546 12.26 -38.96 58.17
N ASP A 547 13.27 -39.46 58.89
CA ASP A 547 13.20 -40.62 59.79
C ASP A 547 12.11 -40.56 60.90
N PHE A 548 11.45 -39.42 61.10
CA PHE A 548 10.43 -39.21 62.13
C PHE A 548 8.98 -39.25 61.63
N ILE A 549 8.72 -39.35 60.32
CA ILE A 549 7.35 -39.31 59.77
C ILE A 549 7.17 -40.40 58.69
N ASP A 550 6.39 -41.43 59.02
CA ASP A 550 5.91 -42.48 58.10
C ASP A 550 4.73 -42.00 57.22
N GLN A 551 4.86 -40.84 56.57
CA GLN A 551 3.85 -40.38 55.60
C GLN A 551 4.28 -40.66 54.17
N LEU A 552 3.30 -41.08 53.35
CA LEU A 552 3.40 -41.07 51.90
C LEU A 552 3.65 -39.64 51.44
N CYS A 553 4.84 -39.39 50.89
CA CYS A 553 5.21 -38.09 50.34
C CYS A 553 5.14 -38.15 48.81
N SER A 554 4.52 -37.12 48.20
CA SER A 554 4.39 -36.98 46.76
C SER A 554 5.03 -35.66 46.33
N SER A 555 5.97 -35.69 45.38
CA SER A 555 6.66 -34.48 44.90
C SER A 555 5.82 -33.69 43.89
N ASP A 556 6.14 -32.43 43.64
CA ASP A 556 5.53 -31.66 42.54
C ASP A 556 5.83 -32.27 41.18
N TYR A 557 5.00 -31.97 40.18
CA TYR A 557 5.16 -32.52 38.83
C TYR A 557 6.40 -31.95 38.12
N ASN A 558 7.18 -32.83 37.52
CA ASN A 558 8.27 -32.54 36.59
C ASN A 558 8.32 -33.61 35.51
N PHE A 559 8.84 -33.28 34.32
CA PHE A 559 8.93 -34.26 33.23
C PHE A 559 9.75 -35.51 33.57
N VAL A 560 10.68 -35.43 34.53
CA VAL A 560 11.55 -36.54 34.99
C VAL A 560 10.81 -37.50 35.94
N ASN A 561 9.91 -36.95 36.77
CA ASN A 561 9.21 -37.69 37.80
C ASN A 561 7.80 -38.15 37.37
N GLU A 562 7.37 -37.78 36.15
CA GLU A 562 6.17 -38.30 35.50
C GLU A 562 6.14 -39.84 35.50
N ASP A 563 5.03 -40.40 35.97
CA ASP A 563 4.82 -41.85 35.99
C ASP A 563 4.21 -42.34 34.68
N ARG A 564 4.94 -43.25 34.02
CA ARG A 564 4.63 -43.80 32.69
C ARG A 564 4.32 -45.30 32.70
N ASN A 565 4.18 -45.89 33.88
CA ASN A 565 3.90 -47.32 34.01
C ASN A 565 2.43 -47.64 33.73
N SER A 566 2.12 -48.89 33.38
CA SER A 566 0.72 -49.32 33.23
C SER A 566 0.28 -50.09 34.48
N TYR A 567 -0.93 -49.81 34.95
CA TYR A 567 -1.48 -50.37 36.19
C TYR A 567 -2.79 -51.12 35.95
N GLN A 568 -3.20 -51.92 36.93
CA GLN A 568 -4.55 -52.44 37.06
C GLN A 568 -5.45 -51.44 37.83
N PRO A 569 -6.79 -51.59 37.77
CA PRO A 569 -7.71 -50.76 38.54
C PRO A 569 -7.32 -50.71 40.03
N GLY A 570 -7.27 -49.51 40.60
CA GLY A 570 -6.77 -49.28 41.96
C GLY A 570 -5.26 -49.02 42.06
N TRP A 571 -4.58 -48.75 40.94
CA TRP A 571 -3.14 -48.43 40.87
C TRP A 571 -2.20 -49.54 41.37
N THR A 572 -2.60 -50.80 41.17
CA THR A 572 -1.81 -51.98 41.48
C THR A 572 -0.96 -52.41 40.30
N ASN A 573 0.20 -53.02 40.57
CA ASN A 573 1.09 -53.54 39.53
C ASN A 573 0.41 -54.71 38.79
N VAL A 574 0.71 -54.84 37.50
CA VAL A 574 0.09 -55.87 36.64
C VAL A 574 0.58 -57.27 37.06
N SER A 575 -0.22 -57.99 37.84
CA SER A 575 -0.08 -59.45 38.03
C SER A 575 -0.83 -60.19 36.91
N SER A 576 -0.18 -61.19 36.34
CA SER A 576 -0.47 -61.86 35.07
C SER A 576 -1.92 -62.31 34.79
N THR A 577 -2.27 -62.18 33.51
CA THR A 577 -3.21 -62.98 32.69
C THR A 577 -4.65 -63.14 33.20
N ASN A 578 -5.46 -62.11 33.01
CA ASN A 578 -6.81 -62.26 32.49
C ASN A 578 -7.15 -61.03 31.64
N PRO A 579 -7.59 -61.19 30.37
CA PRO A 579 -8.00 -60.06 29.56
C PRO A 579 -9.37 -59.61 30.05
N ILE A 580 -9.41 -58.80 31.12
CA ILE A 580 -10.63 -58.06 31.43
C ILE A 580 -10.71 -56.95 30.38
N SER A 581 -11.38 -57.24 29.26
CA SER A 581 -11.78 -56.26 28.27
C SER A 581 -12.83 -55.35 28.89
N SER A 582 -12.38 -54.35 29.64
CA SER A 582 -13.25 -53.31 30.17
C SER A 582 -12.60 -51.95 29.98
N PHE A 583 -13.43 -50.94 29.73
CA PHE A 583 -13.02 -49.53 29.68
C PHE A 583 -12.16 -49.13 30.89
N LEU A 584 -12.40 -49.80 32.04
CA LEU A 584 -11.74 -49.56 33.32
C LEU A 584 -10.25 -49.87 33.22
N VAL A 585 -9.86 -51.03 32.67
CA VAL A 585 -8.44 -51.38 32.51
C VAL A 585 -7.72 -50.38 31.60
N LYS A 586 -8.36 -49.95 30.51
CA LYS A 586 -7.80 -48.94 29.59
C LYS A 586 -7.55 -47.60 30.29
N ALA A 587 -8.33 -47.24 31.31
CA ALA A 587 -8.19 -45.99 32.05
C ALA A 587 -6.99 -45.95 33.02
N PHE A 588 -6.43 -47.11 33.40
CA PHE A 588 -5.24 -47.24 34.26
C PHE A 588 -3.96 -47.58 33.47
N GLN A 589 -4.06 -47.69 32.14
CA GLN A 589 -2.91 -47.88 31.25
C GLN A 589 -2.37 -46.54 30.75
N TYR A 590 -1.05 -46.38 30.77
CA TYR A 590 -0.41 -45.18 30.27
C TYR A 590 -0.45 -45.14 28.74
N GLN A 591 -0.84 -44.00 28.19
CA GLN A 591 -0.86 -43.75 26.74
C GLN A 591 0.16 -42.69 26.37
N SER A 592 0.89 -42.94 25.29
CA SER A 592 1.95 -42.04 24.80
C SER A 592 1.37 -40.93 23.91
N ASN A 593 2.19 -39.93 23.61
CA ASN A 593 1.81 -38.82 22.73
C ASN A 593 1.30 -39.30 21.35
N GLU A 594 1.97 -40.27 20.72
CA GLU A 594 1.65 -40.73 19.36
C GLU A 594 0.22 -41.28 19.26
N THR A 595 -0.25 -41.93 20.32
CA THR A 595 -1.62 -42.46 20.38
C THR A 595 -2.68 -41.39 20.66
N LEU A 596 -2.28 -40.26 21.25
CA LEU A 596 -3.19 -39.25 21.80
C LEU A 596 -3.25 -37.95 21.02
N ASP A 597 -2.25 -37.69 20.15
CA ASP A 597 -2.09 -36.42 19.43
C ASP A 597 -2.19 -35.22 20.38
N THR A 598 -1.54 -35.30 21.54
CA THR A 598 -1.63 -34.34 22.65
C THR A 598 -0.33 -33.56 22.82
N TYR A 599 -0.46 -32.31 23.25
CA TYR A 599 0.67 -31.38 23.35
C TYR A 599 0.89 -30.98 24.81
N ILE A 600 2.06 -30.37 25.06
CA ILE A 600 2.38 -29.82 26.38
C ILE A 600 1.32 -28.78 26.72
N TYR A 601 0.75 -28.88 27.92
CA TYR A 601 -0.24 -27.94 28.41
C TYR A 601 0.38 -27.12 29.54
N GLN A 602 0.24 -25.80 29.49
CA GLN A 602 0.76 -24.89 30.51
C GLN A 602 -0.40 -24.47 31.42
N GLY A 603 -0.32 -24.86 32.69
CA GLY A 603 -1.22 -24.41 33.75
C GLY A 603 -0.65 -23.23 34.53
N ASN A 604 -1.31 -22.84 35.62
CA ASN A 604 -0.85 -21.75 36.48
C ASN A 604 0.25 -22.24 37.44
N HIS A 605 0.19 -23.50 37.86
CA HIS A 605 1.09 -24.09 38.85
C HIS A 605 2.10 -25.08 38.26
N GLY A 606 1.94 -25.51 37.00
CA GLY A 606 2.90 -26.41 36.36
C GLY A 606 2.81 -26.48 34.83
N ILE A 607 3.85 -27.08 34.24
CA ILE A 607 3.87 -27.43 32.81
C ILE A 607 3.73 -28.95 32.71
N TYR A 608 2.74 -29.38 31.94
CA TYR A 608 2.24 -30.74 31.93
C TYR A 608 2.61 -31.49 30.65
N GLY A 609 3.04 -32.75 30.81
CA GLY A 609 3.48 -33.65 29.75
C GLY A 609 2.43 -33.97 28.68
N LYS A 610 2.90 -34.63 27.62
CA LYS A 610 2.07 -35.03 26.48
C LYS A 610 1.32 -36.34 26.72
N GLY A 611 1.87 -37.28 27.47
CA GLY A 611 1.20 -38.56 27.74
C GLY A 611 0.14 -38.47 28.84
N GLY A 612 -0.30 -39.62 29.35
CA GLY A 612 -1.12 -39.71 30.54
C GLY A 612 -2.04 -40.92 30.55
N TYR A 613 -2.87 -41.00 31.59
CA TYR A 613 -3.90 -42.03 31.77
C TYR A 613 -5.23 -41.45 31.38
N ILE A 614 -6.01 -42.14 30.55
CA ILE A 614 -7.16 -41.52 29.88
C ILE A 614 -8.44 -42.32 30.06
N TYR A 615 -9.48 -41.60 30.45
CA TYR A 615 -10.85 -42.05 30.38
C TYR A 615 -11.60 -41.35 29.23
N GLU A 616 -12.31 -42.14 28.42
CA GLU A 616 -13.08 -41.68 27.28
C GLU A 616 -14.58 -41.69 27.62
N PHE A 617 -15.27 -40.55 27.51
CA PHE A 617 -16.72 -40.44 27.80
C PHE A 617 -17.59 -41.00 26.66
N ARG A 618 -17.52 -42.32 26.44
CA ARG A 618 -18.28 -43.06 25.43
C ARG A 618 -19.57 -43.67 26.00
N GLY A 619 -20.63 -43.65 25.20
CA GLY A 619 -21.91 -44.30 25.53
C GLY A 619 -23.00 -43.35 26.06
N ASN A 620 -24.04 -43.95 26.62
CA ASN A 620 -25.24 -43.27 27.13
C ASN A 620 -24.99 -42.67 28.52
N LEU A 621 -25.86 -41.75 28.93
CA LEU A 621 -25.74 -41.08 30.23
C LEU A 621 -25.67 -42.06 31.42
N PHE A 622 -26.52 -43.10 31.41
CA PHE A 622 -26.49 -44.15 32.44
C PHE A 622 -25.16 -44.89 32.51
N SER A 623 -24.62 -45.33 31.36
CA SER A 623 -23.32 -46.00 31.31
C SER A 623 -22.17 -45.09 31.75
N LEU A 624 -22.25 -43.78 31.46
CA LEU A 624 -21.23 -42.84 31.91
C LEU A 624 -21.27 -42.66 33.43
N GLN A 625 -22.46 -42.56 34.03
CA GLN A 625 -22.61 -42.48 35.48
C GLN A 625 -22.07 -43.72 36.19
N THR A 626 -22.39 -44.93 35.71
CA THR A 626 -21.86 -46.18 36.29
C THR A 626 -20.36 -46.31 36.12
N ASN A 627 -19.81 -45.85 34.99
CA ASN A 627 -18.37 -45.94 34.74
C ASN A 627 -17.60 -44.96 35.64
N LEU A 628 -18.15 -43.77 35.91
CA LEU A 628 -17.53 -42.83 36.84
C LEU A 628 -17.59 -43.31 38.28
N SER A 629 -18.72 -43.87 38.72
CA SER A 629 -18.82 -44.40 40.09
C SER A 629 -17.78 -45.51 40.30
N GLN A 630 -17.56 -46.37 39.29
CA GLN A 630 -16.48 -47.36 39.32
C GLN A 630 -15.07 -46.74 39.35
N LEU A 631 -14.83 -45.63 38.65
CA LEU A 631 -13.53 -44.93 38.71
C LEU A 631 -13.29 -44.26 40.07
N HIS A 632 -14.36 -43.72 40.66
CA HIS A 632 -14.33 -43.12 41.99
C HIS A 632 -14.06 -44.19 43.06
N GLU A 633 -14.78 -45.31 43.03
CA GLU A 633 -14.56 -46.47 43.92
C GLU A 633 -13.13 -47.02 43.83
N ASN A 634 -12.55 -47.06 42.63
CA ASN A 634 -11.17 -47.51 42.40
C ASN A 634 -10.10 -46.42 42.59
N GLN A 635 -10.44 -45.28 43.20
CA GLN A 635 -9.52 -44.17 43.48
C GLN A 635 -8.67 -43.76 42.26
N TRP A 636 -9.31 -43.59 41.09
CA TRP A 636 -8.58 -43.17 39.90
C TRP A 636 -7.83 -41.85 40.15
N ILE A 637 -8.43 -40.92 40.90
CA ILE A 637 -7.75 -39.73 41.42
C ILE A 637 -7.21 -40.04 42.83
N ASP A 638 -5.89 -40.02 42.97
CA ASP A 638 -5.16 -40.27 44.21
C ASP A 638 -4.18 -39.12 44.56
N ASN A 639 -3.50 -39.19 45.71
CA ASN A 639 -2.52 -38.19 46.15
C ASN A 639 -1.31 -38.02 45.20
N ARG A 640 -1.11 -38.94 44.24
CA ARG A 640 -0.05 -38.82 43.21
C ARG A 640 -0.50 -38.06 41.97
N THR A 641 -1.79 -37.77 41.87
CA THR A 641 -2.35 -36.97 40.79
C THR A 641 -1.86 -35.53 40.91
N ARG A 642 -1.49 -34.93 39.78
CA ARG A 642 -1.02 -33.53 39.72
C ARG A 642 -1.82 -32.67 38.79
N ALA A 643 -2.35 -33.25 37.72
CA ALA A 643 -3.28 -32.55 36.86
C ALA A 643 -4.29 -33.51 36.25
N ILE A 644 -5.51 -33.01 36.09
CA ILE A 644 -6.52 -33.62 35.25
C ILE A 644 -6.94 -32.61 34.21
N ILE A 645 -6.81 -33.02 32.96
CA ILE A 645 -7.12 -32.23 31.78
C ILE A 645 -8.31 -32.89 31.10
N LEU A 646 -9.47 -32.26 31.19
CA LEU A 646 -10.69 -32.70 30.51
C LEU A 646 -10.86 -31.89 29.22
N GLN A 647 -10.90 -32.59 28.08
CA GLN A 647 -10.97 -31.98 26.75
C GLN A 647 -12.22 -32.42 26.01
N LEU A 648 -12.88 -31.47 25.37
CA LEU A 648 -14.00 -31.76 24.47
C LEU A 648 -14.06 -30.75 23.33
N THR A 649 -14.50 -31.23 22.17
CA THR A 649 -14.62 -30.44 20.94
C THR A 649 -16.09 -30.34 20.55
N LEU A 650 -16.59 -29.11 20.44
CA LEU A 650 -17.96 -28.80 20.02
C LEU A 650 -17.97 -28.19 18.63
N TYR A 651 -19.05 -28.41 17.90
CA TYR A 651 -19.36 -27.76 16.64
C TYR A 651 -20.77 -27.20 16.69
N ASN A 652 -20.91 -25.89 16.44
CA ASN A 652 -22.21 -25.26 16.29
C ASN A 652 -22.59 -25.21 14.80
N PRO A 653 -23.58 -25.99 14.34
CA PRO A 653 -23.97 -25.99 12.94
C PRO A 653 -24.66 -24.69 12.50
N ASN A 654 -25.26 -23.92 13.41
CA ASN A 654 -25.96 -22.67 13.08
C ASN A 654 -24.97 -21.55 12.72
N VAL A 655 -23.82 -21.54 13.38
CA VAL A 655 -22.76 -20.52 13.23
C VAL A 655 -21.57 -21.06 12.40
N GLN A 656 -21.50 -22.37 12.19
CA GLN A 656 -20.39 -23.08 11.53
C GLN A 656 -19.05 -22.94 12.25
N LEU A 657 -19.08 -22.85 13.59
CA LEU A 657 -17.90 -22.58 14.40
C LEU A 657 -17.58 -23.74 15.34
N PHE A 658 -16.32 -24.16 15.33
CA PHE A 658 -15.80 -25.16 16.26
C PHE A 658 -15.37 -24.49 17.56
N THR A 659 -15.56 -25.16 18.68
CA THR A 659 -15.06 -24.69 19.98
C THR A 659 -14.34 -25.82 20.68
N SER A 660 -13.06 -25.62 20.97
CA SER A 660 -12.30 -26.50 21.86
C SER A 660 -12.46 -26.01 23.29
N ILE A 661 -12.85 -26.91 24.19
CA ILE A 661 -12.99 -26.62 25.61
C ILE A 661 -12.02 -27.51 26.36
N THR A 662 -11.18 -26.88 27.19
CA THR A 662 -10.22 -27.58 28.06
C THR A 662 -10.46 -27.12 29.49
N PHE A 663 -10.82 -28.06 30.36
CA PHE A 663 -10.84 -27.87 31.81
C PHE A 663 -9.54 -28.45 32.37
N LEU A 664 -8.79 -27.65 33.11
CA LEU A 664 -7.61 -28.07 33.84
C LEU A 664 -7.93 -28.00 35.34
N THR A 665 -7.66 -29.07 36.06
CA THR A 665 -7.63 -29.06 37.53
C THR A 665 -6.24 -29.46 37.99
N GLU A 666 -5.57 -28.56 38.69
CA GLU A 666 -4.22 -28.75 39.22
C GLU A 666 -4.33 -29.21 40.68
N PHE A 667 -3.69 -30.32 41.01
CA PHE A 667 -3.63 -30.88 42.36
C PHE A 667 -2.22 -30.65 42.88
N LEU A 668 -2.07 -29.76 43.87
CA LEU A 668 -0.76 -29.47 44.46
C LEU A 668 -0.33 -30.58 45.41
N SER A 669 0.98 -30.72 45.62
CA SER A 669 1.53 -31.62 46.64
C SER A 669 1.04 -31.28 48.06
N SER A 670 0.65 -30.03 48.31
CA SER A 670 0.01 -29.56 49.54
C SER A 670 -1.47 -29.97 49.68
N SER A 671 -2.00 -30.80 48.77
CA SER A 671 -3.41 -31.24 48.71
C SER A 671 -4.44 -30.17 48.32
N GLY A 672 -4.02 -29.00 47.87
CA GLY A 672 -4.91 -27.99 47.27
C GLY A 672 -5.33 -28.35 45.84
N VAL A 673 -6.57 -28.01 45.46
CA VAL A 673 -7.11 -28.20 44.10
C VAL A 673 -7.42 -26.84 43.47
N TYR A 674 -6.89 -26.58 42.28
CA TYR A 674 -7.08 -25.32 41.56
C TYR A 674 -7.67 -25.56 40.16
N PRO A 675 -8.95 -25.17 39.94
CA PRO A 675 -9.61 -25.29 38.64
C PRO A 675 -9.32 -24.10 37.72
N SER A 676 -9.11 -24.37 36.44
CA SER A 676 -9.02 -23.37 35.36
C SER A 676 -9.67 -23.88 34.07
N VAL A 677 -10.23 -22.99 33.25
CA VAL A 677 -10.95 -23.37 32.01
C VAL A 677 -10.60 -22.45 30.86
N GLN A 678 -10.38 -23.04 29.70
CA GLN A 678 -10.16 -22.35 28.44
C GLN A 678 -11.22 -22.74 27.40
N PHE A 679 -11.83 -21.73 26.78
CA PHE A 679 -12.78 -21.88 25.67
C PHE A 679 -12.17 -21.24 24.42
N GLN A 680 -11.79 -22.03 23.43
CA GLN A 680 -11.21 -21.52 22.20
C GLN A 680 -12.16 -21.72 21.00
N PRO A 681 -12.71 -20.63 20.42
CA PRO A 681 -13.40 -20.70 19.15
C PRO A 681 -12.40 -20.82 17.99
N ILE A 682 -12.70 -21.70 17.03
CA ILE A 682 -11.88 -21.97 15.85
C ILE A 682 -12.79 -21.95 14.63
N ASN A 683 -12.45 -21.06 13.69
CA ASN A 683 -13.06 -21.03 12.37
C ASN A 683 -12.14 -21.74 11.37
N PHE A 684 -12.63 -22.82 10.74
CA PHE A 684 -11.89 -23.54 9.70
C PHE A 684 -12.11 -22.97 8.29
N GLN A 685 -13.01 -22.00 8.12
CA GLN A 685 -13.23 -21.33 6.83
C GLN A 685 -12.07 -20.36 6.54
N ILE A 686 -11.20 -20.75 5.60
CA ILE A 686 -9.96 -20.05 5.28
C ILE A 686 -10.23 -18.78 4.44
N PHE A 687 -11.02 -18.91 3.38
CA PHE A 687 -11.51 -17.79 2.57
C PHE A 687 -12.96 -18.10 2.18
N SER A 688 -13.91 -17.37 2.74
CA SER A 688 -15.34 -17.52 2.40
C SER A 688 -15.68 -16.85 1.07
N SER A 689 -14.89 -15.86 0.66
CA SER A 689 -15.04 -15.18 -0.64
C SER A 689 -13.70 -14.94 -1.32
N THR A 690 -13.73 -14.90 -2.65
CA THR A 690 -12.57 -14.55 -3.47
C THR A 690 -12.10 -13.11 -3.25
N PHE A 691 -12.94 -12.24 -2.70
CA PHE A 691 -12.55 -10.89 -2.27
C PHE A 691 -11.51 -10.94 -1.15
N GLN A 692 -11.68 -11.84 -0.18
CA GLN A 692 -10.73 -12.03 0.92
C GLN A 692 -9.37 -12.56 0.42
N LEU A 693 -9.41 -13.37 -0.65
CA LEU A 693 -8.19 -13.83 -1.31
C LEU A 693 -7.49 -12.67 -2.05
N ILE A 694 -8.23 -11.80 -2.75
CA ILE A 694 -7.65 -10.62 -3.40
C ILE A 694 -7.08 -9.65 -2.36
N SER A 695 -7.78 -9.40 -1.25
CA SER A 695 -7.29 -8.49 -0.20
C SER A 695 -6.05 -9.05 0.50
N ALA A 696 -5.95 -10.37 0.69
CA ALA A 696 -4.74 -11.02 1.18
C ALA A 696 -3.56 -10.88 0.20
N ILE A 697 -3.81 -11.05 -1.11
CA ILE A 697 -2.78 -10.87 -2.15
C ILE A 697 -2.33 -9.40 -2.24
N SER A 698 -3.25 -8.44 -2.19
CA SER A 698 -2.90 -7.01 -2.23
C SER A 698 -2.13 -6.60 -0.97
N TYR A 699 -2.50 -7.12 0.20
CA TYR A 699 -1.75 -6.95 1.43
C TYR A 699 -0.31 -7.49 1.30
N LEU A 700 -0.14 -8.70 0.76
CA LEU A 700 1.18 -9.30 0.52
C LEU A 700 2.03 -8.44 -0.44
N LEU A 701 1.45 -7.95 -1.54
CA LEU A 701 2.14 -7.08 -2.50
C LEU A 701 2.61 -5.77 -1.86
N LEU A 702 1.81 -5.18 -0.97
CA LEU A 702 2.19 -3.97 -0.21
C LEU A 702 3.31 -4.25 0.80
N ILE A 703 3.29 -5.41 1.47
CA ILE A 703 4.38 -5.82 2.36
C ILE A 703 5.68 -6.05 1.57
N LEU A 704 5.61 -6.64 0.38
CA LEU A 704 6.76 -6.78 -0.51
C LEU A 704 7.32 -5.42 -0.94
N TYR A 705 6.43 -4.47 -1.27
CA TYR A 705 6.82 -3.09 -1.59
C TYR A 705 7.52 -2.41 -0.40
N PHE A 706 6.95 -2.47 0.81
CA PHE A 706 7.58 -1.89 1.99
C PHE A 706 8.91 -2.57 2.34
N MET A 707 9.01 -3.89 2.21
CA MET A 707 10.26 -4.62 2.39
C MET A 707 11.34 -4.12 1.41
N PHE A 708 11.02 -3.93 0.14
CA PHE A 708 11.98 -3.39 -0.82
C PHE A 708 12.43 -1.96 -0.47
N VAL A 709 11.48 -1.09 -0.08
CA VAL A 709 11.78 0.29 0.32
C VAL A 709 12.68 0.32 1.56
N GLU A 710 12.35 -0.44 2.60
CA GLU A 710 13.11 -0.47 3.85
C GLU A 710 14.46 -1.17 3.70
N LEU A 711 14.57 -2.22 2.88
CA LEU A 711 15.87 -2.82 2.54
C LEU A 711 16.80 -1.79 1.90
N ARG A 712 16.31 -1.03 0.89
CA ARG A 712 17.09 0.03 0.25
C ARG A 712 17.52 1.11 1.26
N LEU A 713 16.61 1.48 2.16
CA LEU A 713 16.87 2.49 3.18
C LEU A 713 17.90 2.00 4.21
N MET A 714 17.83 0.73 4.60
CA MET A 714 18.80 0.06 5.46
C MET A 714 20.19 -0.04 4.80
N PHE A 715 20.29 -0.36 3.51
CA PHE A 715 21.58 -0.34 2.80
C PHE A 715 22.21 1.04 2.75
N ASN A 716 21.40 2.09 2.56
CA ASN A 716 21.90 3.46 2.50
C ASN A 716 22.32 4.02 3.87
N LEU A 717 21.59 3.70 4.95
CA LEU A 717 21.81 4.27 6.29
C LEU A 717 22.60 3.36 7.24
N GLN A 718 22.79 2.09 6.90
CA GLN A 718 23.53 1.08 7.67
C GLN A 718 23.08 1.04 9.14
N LEU A 719 23.99 1.18 10.11
CA LEU A 719 23.68 1.09 11.55
C LEU A 719 22.84 2.26 12.07
N LYS A 720 22.88 3.44 11.43
CA LYS A 720 22.05 4.58 11.82
C LYS A 720 20.56 4.32 11.61
N TYR A 721 20.22 3.34 10.77
CA TYR A 721 18.85 2.92 10.54
C TYR A 721 18.20 2.37 11.81
N PHE A 722 18.86 1.43 12.50
CA PHE A 722 18.32 0.76 13.70
C PHE A 722 18.21 1.69 14.91
N LEU A 723 18.90 2.84 14.90
CA LEU A 723 18.79 3.86 15.93
C LEU A 723 17.55 4.75 15.76
N ARG A 724 16.85 4.69 14.62
CA ARG A 724 15.63 5.48 14.38
C ARG A 724 14.40 4.74 14.88
N PHE A 725 13.63 5.39 15.75
CA PHE A 725 12.37 4.85 16.30
C PHE A 725 11.40 4.34 15.22
N TRP A 726 11.17 5.13 14.17
CA TRP A 726 10.20 4.75 13.12
C TRP A 726 10.63 3.52 12.32
N SER A 727 11.92 3.33 12.12
CA SER A 727 12.47 2.16 11.43
C SER A 727 12.16 0.86 12.17
N PHE A 728 12.16 0.89 13.51
CA PHE A 728 11.75 -0.26 14.32
C PHE A 728 10.28 -0.65 14.10
N ILE A 729 9.38 0.34 14.01
CA ILE A 729 7.95 0.09 13.74
C ILE A 729 7.75 -0.54 12.36
N GLU A 730 8.46 -0.07 11.33
CA GLU A 730 8.38 -0.63 9.96
C GLU A 730 8.88 -2.07 9.91
N ILE A 731 10.03 -2.35 10.54
CA ILE A 731 10.56 -3.71 10.66
C ILE A 731 9.59 -4.60 11.43
N GLY A 732 8.99 -4.10 12.51
CA GLY A 732 7.97 -4.80 13.30
C GLY A 732 6.79 -5.24 12.42
N ILE A 733 6.25 -4.35 11.59
CA ILE A 733 5.17 -4.68 10.64
C ILE A 733 5.62 -5.78 9.68
N ILE A 734 6.81 -5.66 9.08
CA ILE A 734 7.32 -6.62 8.10
C ILE A 734 7.52 -8.00 8.74
N VAL A 735 8.18 -8.06 9.90
CA VAL A 735 8.47 -9.32 10.61
C VAL A 735 7.20 -10.00 11.08
N CYS A 736 6.27 -9.27 11.71
CA CYS A 736 4.97 -9.81 12.13
C CYS A 736 4.16 -10.31 10.93
N SER A 737 4.21 -9.60 9.79
CA SER A 737 3.50 -10.01 8.58
C SER A 737 4.04 -11.31 7.99
N TRP A 738 5.36 -11.44 7.82
CA TRP A 738 5.97 -12.65 7.29
C TRP A 738 5.80 -13.86 8.21
N THR A 739 5.96 -13.66 9.52
CA THR A 739 5.71 -14.73 10.50
C THR A 739 4.23 -15.14 10.49
N SER A 740 3.30 -14.20 10.44
CA SER A 740 1.86 -14.50 10.34
C SER A 740 1.53 -15.30 9.08
N LEU A 741 2.17 -15.00 7.93
CA LEU A 741 2.01 -15.76 6.69
C LEU A 741 2.45 -17.22 6.85
N LEU A 742 3.62 -17.45 7.46
CA LEU A 742 4.15 -18.80 7.68
C LEU A 742 3.23 -19.62 8.58
N ILE A 743 2.73 -19.01 9.66
CA ILE A 743 1.81 -19.66 10.60
C ILE A 743 0.44 -19.89 9.96
N TYR A 744 -0.02 -19.00 9.10
CA TYR A 744 -1.24 -19.20 8.32
C TYR A 744 -1.12 -20.40 7.39
N ILE A 745 0.01 -20.56 6.70
CA ILE A 745 0.30 -21.75 5.87
C ILE A 745 0.32 -23.02 6.74
N TRP A 746 0.88 -22.94 7.95
CA TRP A 746 0.91 -24.07 8.87
C TRP A 746 -0.50 -24.43 9.36
N ARG A 747 -1.30 -23.43 9.73
CA ARG A 747 -2.72 -23.57 10.06
C ARG A 747 -3.47 -24.26 8.92
N TYR A 748 -3.28 -23.82 7.68
CA TYR A 748 -3.91 -24.41 6.51
C TYR A 748 -3.61 -25.91 6.36
N ARG A 749 -2.32 -26.29 6.51
CA ARG A 749 -1.92 -27.71 6.45
C ARG A 749 -2.60 -28.53 7.54
N GLU A 750 -2.71 -27.97 8.74
CA GLU A 750 -3.33 -28.64 9.88
C GLU A 750 -4.85 -28.78 9.72
N CYS A 751 -5.54 -27.74 9.25
CA CYS A 751 -6.96 -27.80 8.92
C CYS A 751 -7.25 -28.92 7.91
N ARG A 752 -6.40 -29.05 6.88
CA ARG A 752 -6.56 -30.10 5.85
C ARG A 752 -6.31 -31.51 6.40
N ARG A 753 -5.38 -31.67 7.35
CA ARG A 753 -5.18 -32.94 8.08
C ARG A 753 -6.45 -33.33 8.84
N ILE A 754 -7.01 -32.39 9.60
CA ILE A 754 -8.22 -32.61 10.40
C ILE A 754 -9.44 -32.88 9.51
N GLU A 755 -9.58 -32.16 8.40
CA GLU A 755 -10.67 -32.37 7.45
C GLU A 755 -10.61 -33.77 6.82
N ASN A 756 -9.43 -34.23 6.40
CA ASN A 756 -9.25 -35.58 5.88
C ASN A 756 -9.62 -36.63 6.94
N LEU A 757 -9.14 -36.46 8.19
CA LEU A 757 -9.47 -37.36 9.30
C LEU A 757 -10.99 -37.37 9.58
N PHE A 758 -11.63 -36.22 9.53
CA PHE A 758 -13.08 -36.10 9.74
C PHE A 758 -13.86 -36.80 8.63
N ARG A 759 -13.42 -36.69 7.35
CA ARG A 759 -14.03 -37.38 6.21
C ARG A 759 -13.87 -38.89 6.29
N GLU A 760 -12.68 -39.38 6.65
CA GLU A 760 -12.40 -40.82 6.78
C GLU A 760 -13.20 -41.47 7.90
N THR A 761 -13.40 -40.75 9.01
CA THR A 761 -14.05 -41.28 10.22
C THR A 761 -15.53 -40.91 10.36
N ASN A 762 -16.10 -40.19 9.39
CA ASN A 762 -17.43 -39.59 9.44
C ASN A 762 -17.71 -38.75 10.71
N GLY A 763 -16.66 -38.21 11.34
CA GLY A 763 -16.76 -37.40 12.55
C GLY A 763 -17.11 -38.16 13.84
N PHE A 764 -16.99 -39.49 13.86
CA PHE A 764 -17.24 -40.30 15.06
C PHE A 764 -16.04 -40.43 15.99
N VAL A 765 -14.84 -40.10 15.50
CA VAL A 765 -13.59 -40.15 16.29
C VAL A 765 -13.36 -38.83 17.01
N PHE A 766 -12.81 -38.89 18.23
CA PHE A 766 -12.37 -37.68 18.94
C PHE A 766 -11.24 -36.99 18.19
N ILE A 767 -11.43 -35.71 17.91
CA ILE A 767 -10.44 -34.86 17.25
C ILE A 767 -9.87 -33.91 18.29
N ASN A 768 -8.57 -34.06 18.58
CA ASN A 768 -7.88 -33.14 19.46
C ASN A 768 -7.53 -31.84 18.73
N LEU A 769 -8.12 -30.73 19.17
CA LEU A 769 -7.89 -29.40 18.60
C LEU A 769 -6.91 -28.55 19.42
N GLN A 770 -6.22 -29.12 20.41
CA GLN A 770 -5.29 -28.39 21.28
C GLN A 770 -4.18 -27.68 20.47
N PHE A 771 -3.60 -28.37 19.49
CA PHE A 771 -2.55 -27.78 18.64
C PHE A 771 -3.10 -26.71 17.70
N THR A 772 -4.26 -26.96 17.10
CA THR A 772 -4.95 -25.98 16.25
C THR A 772 -5.30 -24.71 17.03
N SER A 773 -5.75 -24.87 18.29
CA SER A 773 -6.03 -23.78 19.23
C SER A 773 -4.78 -22.92 19.45
N TYR A 774 -3.64 -23.56 19.73
CA TYR A 774 -2.36 -22.88 19.95
C TYR A 774 -1.89 -22.10 18.70
N ILE A 775 -1.92 -22.72 17.52
CA ILE A 775 -1.58 -22.04 16.26
C ILE A 775 -2.49 -20.84 16.02
N ASN A 776 -3.79 -20.99 16.28
CA ASN A 776 -4.77 -19.93 16.05
C ASN A 776 -4.56 -18.75 17.01
N GLU A 777 -4.27 -19.01 18.28
CA GLU A 777 -3.94 -17.97 19.26
C GLU A 777 -2.66 -17.21 18.90
N LEU A 778 -1.63 -17.93 18.46
CA LEU A 778 -0.36 -17.34 18.05
C LEU A 778 -0.54 -16.47 16.78
N LEU A 779 -1.29 -16.94 15.79
CA LEU A 779 -1.64 -16.16 14.60
C LEU A 779 -2.44 -14.90 14.96
N THR A 780 -3.43 -15.04 15.85
CA THR A 780 -4.23 -13.90 16.36
C THR A 780 -3.34 -12.85 16.99
N SER A 781 -2.38 -13.27 17.79
CA SER A 781 -1.45 -12.39 18.49
C SER A 781 -0.57 -11.62 17.49
N LEU A 782 0.00 -12.30 16.49
CA LEU A 782 0.83 -11.65 15.46
C LEU A 782 0.07 -10.66 14.58
N LEU A 783 -1.18 -10.99 14.19
CA LEU A 783 -2.04 -10.07 13.46
C LEU A 783 -2.40 -8.85 14.31
N SER A 784 -2.62 -9.05 15.62
CA SER A 784 -2.88 -7.97 16.57
C SER A 784 -1.68 -7.04 16.72
N PHE A 785 -0.45 -7.57 16.80
CA PHE A 785 0.77 -6.78 16.79
C PHE A 785 0.96 -6.00 15.47
N SER A 786 0.61 -6.61 14.33
CA SER A 786 0.65 -5.93 13.03
C SER A 786 -0.31 -4.75 12.99
N CYS A 787 -1.53 -4.91 13.50
CA CYS A 787 -2.49 -3.82 13.68
C CYS A 787 -1.99 -2.75 14.64
N PHE A 788 -1.37 -3.13 15.75
CA PHE A 788 -0.82 -2.20 16.75
C PHE A 788 0.31 -1.33 16.17
N PHE A 789 1.27 -1.92 15.49
CA PHE A 789 2.30 -1.13 14.80
C PHE A 789 1.70 -0.29 13.68
N GLY A 790 0.69 -0.83 12.99
CA GLY A 790 -0.10 -0.13 11.99
C GLY A 790 -0.78 1.14 12.53
N THR A 791 -1.40 1.05 13.71
CA THR A 791 -2.04 2.18 14.35
C THR A 791 -1.04 3.18 14.92
N ILE A 792 0.09 2.74 15.48
CA ILE A 792 1.17 3.66 15.91
C ILE A 792 1.68 4.48 14.74
N LYS A 793 1.89 3.87 13.57
CA LYS A 793 2.38 4.57 12.39
C LYS A 793 1.35 5.58 11.82
N LEU A 794 0.06 5.49 12.17
CA LEU A 794 -0.90 6.59 11.88
C LEU A 794 -0.48 7.92 12.52
N ILE A 795 0.22 7.89 13.67
CA ILE A 795 0.73 9.10 14.33
C ILE A 795 1.69 9.86 13.40
N LYS A 796 2.50 9.14 12.61
CA LYS A 796 3.38 9.72 11.59
C LYS A 796 2.60 10.46 10.51
N LEU A 797 1.40 9.97 10.16
CA LEU A 797 0.50 10.66 9.23
C LEU A 797 -0.11 11.93 9.85
N CYS A 798 -0.34 11.96 11.15
CA CYS A 798 -0.92 13.12 11.83
C CYS A 798 0.07 14.29 12.05
N ARG A 799 1.34 14.16 11.62
CA ARG A 799 2.36 15.22 11.71
C ARG A 799 2.00 16.50 10.97
N PHE A 800 0.96 16.49 10.11
CA PHE A 800 0.49 17.70 9.43
C PHE A 800 -0.21 18.69 10.36
N ASN A 801 -0.73 18.21 11.50
CA ASN A 801 -1.31 19.09 12.49
C ASN A 801 -0.19 19.66 13.37
N GLN A 802 0.02 20.97 13.29
CA GLN A 802 1.03 21.69 14.09
C GLN A 802 0.88 21.40 15.59
N ARG A 803 -0.33 21.22 16.10
CA ARG A 803 -0.58 20.88 17.52
C ARG A 803 -0.08 19.47 17.85
N LEU A 804 -0.34 18.49 16.99
CA LEU A 804 0.11 17.10 17.19
C LEU A 804 1.63 16.98 16.98
N PHE A 805 2.19 17.71 16.02
CA PHE A 805 3.62 17.77 15.81
C PHE A 805 4.38 18.35 17.01
N LEU A 806 3.80 19.37 17.67
CA LEU A 806 4.33 19.88 18.93
C LEU A 806 4.46 18.75 19.96
N PHE A 807 3.41 17.96 20.21
CA PHE A 807 3.48 16.81 21.13
C PHE A 807 4.52 15.75 20.73
N ILE A 808 4.65 15.43 19.44
CA ILE A 808 5.68 14.48 18.98
C ILE A 808 7.08 15.04 19.25
N SER A 809 7.28 16.33 18.98
CA SER A 809 8.56 17.01 19.21
C SER A 809 8.88 17.07 20.71
N THR A 810 7.88 17.34 21.57
CA THR A 810 8.08 17.39 23.03
C THR A 810 8.52 16.03 23.57
N LEU A 811 7.96 14.94 23.04
CA LEU A 811 8.41 13.56 23.36
C LEU A 811 9.81 13.25 22.85
N GLN A 812 10.18 13.74 21.66
CA GLN A 812 11.52 13.54 21.11
C GLN A 812 12.59 14.29 21.91
N TYR A 813 12.34 15.55 22.28
CA TYR A 813 13.26 16.34 23.10
C TYR A 813 13.40 15.77 24.51
N SER A 814 12.27 15.40 25.14
CA SER A 814 12.29 14.79 26.48
C SER A 814 12.85 13.37 26.51
N GLY A 815 13.02 12.70 25.36
CA GLY A 815 13.40 11.29 25.30
C GLY A 815 14.68 10.94 26.07
N LYS A 816 15.71 11.79 26.04
CA LYS A 816 16.97 11.55 26.76
C LYS A 816 16.80 11.66 28.29
N GLU A 817 16.06 12.66 28.74
CA GLU A 817 15.79 12.90 30.16
C GLU A 817 14.83 11.85 30.71
N LEU A 818 13.78 11.51 29.96
CA LEU A 818 12.84 10.44 30.28
C LEU A 818 13.52 9.07 30.35
N PHE A 819 14.45 8.75 29.45
CA PHE A 819 15.21 7.50 29.52
C PHE A 819 16.06 7.43 30.80
N SER A 820 16.74 8.53 31.13
CA SER A 820 17.58 8.62 32.33
C SER A 820 16.73 8.50 33.61
N PHE A 821 15.58 9.18 33.65
CA PHE A 821 14.62 9.09 34.74
C PHE A 821 13.96 7.70 34.84
N SER A 822 13.63 7.06 33.71
CA SER A 822 13.05 5.72 33.66
C SER A 822 13.98 4.67 34.29
N LEU A 823 15.30 4.83 34.13
CA LEU A 823 16.29 3.97 34.79
C LEU A 823 16.21 4.12 36.32
N MET A 824 16.16 5.36 36.83
CA MET A 824 15.98 5.64 38.26
C MET A 824 14.65 5.10 38.79
N PHE A 825 13.55 5.34 38.06
CA PHE A 825 12.23 4.80 38.40
C PHE A 825 12.25 3.28 38.50
N THR A 826 12.91 2.60 37.56
CA THR A 826 13.00 1.14 37.55
C THR A 826 13.73 0.61 38.79
N ILE A 827 14.79 1.27 39.24
CA ILE A 827 15.50 0.90 40.48
C ILE A 827 14.57 1.02 41.69
N VAL A 828 13.85 2.14 41.81
CA VAL A 828 12.90 2.35 42.92
C VAL A 828 11.75 1.35 42.85
N PHE A 829 11.16 1.16 41.66
CA PHE A 829 10.06 0.23 41.44
C PHE A 829 10.46 -1.20 41.75
N MET A 830 11.66 -1.65 41.33
CA MET A 830 12.18 -2.96 41.67
C MET A 830 12.43 -3.13 43.18
N SER A 831 12.83 -2.06 43.88
CA SER A 831 12.99 -2.09 45.34
C SER A 831 11.65 -2.36 46.03
N PHE A 832 10.57 -1.71 45.58
CA PHE A 832 9.21 -1.99 46.07
C PHE A 832 8.71 -3.36 45.63
N LEU A 833 9.02 -3.81 44.42
CA LEU A 833 8.66 -5.14 43.96
C LEU A 833 9.28 -6.21 44.86
N CYS A 834 10.56 -6.10 45.19
CA CYS A 834 11.21 -6.99 46.14
C CYS A 834 10.60 -6.88 47.55
N LEU A 835 10.31 -5.66 48.02
CA LEU A 835 9.67 -5.45 49.33
C LEU A 835 8.31 -6.15 49.40
N PHE A 836 7.40 -5.88 48.46
CA PHE A 836 6.06 -6.44 48.46
C PHE A 836 6.08 -7.97 48.27
N TYR A 837 6.95 -8.46 47.38
CA TYR A 837 7.13 -9.89 47.20
C TYR A 837 7.54 -10.57 48.51
N LEU A 838 8.60 -10.08 49.17
CA LEU A 838 9.11 -10.70 50.40
C LEU A 838 8.13 -10.59 51.58
N LEU A 839 7.38 -9.49 51.68
CA LEU A 839 6.43 -9.29 52.78
C LEU A 839 5.13 -10.09 52.63
N PHE A 840 4.66 -10.28 51.39
CA PHE A 840 3.31 -10.79 51.13
C PHE A 840 3.24 -12.09 50.32
N ILE A 841 4.37 -12.71 49.95
CA ILE A 841 4.41 -13.97 49.17
C ILE A 841 3.50 -15.08 49.72
N SER A 842 3.41 -15.21 51.04
CA SER A 842 2.62 -16.25 51.71
C SER A 842 1.20 -15.82 52.09
N LYS A 843 0.86 -14.55 51.87
CA LYS A 843 -0.39 -13.94 52.37
C LYS A 843 -1.32 -13.48 51.25
N LEU A 844 -0.77 -12.99 50.15
CA LEU A 844 -1.52 -12.48 49.00
C LEU A 844 -1.24 -13.32 47.76
N SER A 845 -2.30 -13.69 47.04
CA SER A 845 -2.17 -14.47 45.80
C SER A 845 -1.46 -13.70 44.70
N GLU A 846 -1.66 -12.38 44.59
CA GLU A 846 -0.96 -11.58 43.58
C GLU A 846 0.55 -11.55 43.84
N CYS A 847 0.98 -11.63 45.11
CA CYS A 847 2.39 -11.62 45.50
C CYS A 847 3.09 -12.99 45.42
N SER A 848 2.38 -14.03 44.97
CA SER A 848 2.95 -15.39 44.86
C SER A 848 4.14 -15.47 43.89
N GLY A 849 4.17 -14.60 42.87
CA GLY A 849 5.26 -14.52 41.90
C GLY A 849 5.66 -13.06 41.62
N LEU A 850 6.86 -12.88 41.06
CA LEU A 850 7.39 -11.55 40.74
C LEU A 850 6.52 -10.80 39.70
N LEU A 851 5.99 -11.52 38.70
CA LEU A 851 5.14 -10.93 37.66
C LEU A 851 3.77 -10.49 38.22
N GLY A 852 3.16 -11.31 39.07
CA GLY A 852 1.91 -10.96 39.76
C GLY A 852 2.11 -9.78 40.71
N THR A 853 3.24 -9.75 41.43
CA THR A 853 3.59 -8.62 42.31
C THR A 853 3.78 -7.35 41.49
N ALA A 854 4.44 -7.42 40.33
CA ALA A 854 4.59 -6.30 39.42
C ALA A 854 3.23 -5.79 38.91
N GLN A 855 2.34 -6.71 38.52
CA GLN A 855 0.97 -6.38 38.09
C GLN A 855 0.21 -5.66 39.20
N MET A 856 0.22 -6.19 40.42
CA MET A 856 -0.41 -5.56 41.58
C MET A 856 0.14 -4.15 41.83
N LEU A 857 1.46 -3.95 41.74
CA LEU A 857 2.07 -2.62 41.92
C LEU A 857 1.68 -1.63 40.80
N PHE A 858 1.54 -2.09 39.56
CA PHE A 858 1.01 -1.25 38.47
C PHE A 858 -0.48 -0.92 38.67
N GLU A 859 -1.29 -1.87 39.14
CA GLU A 859 -2.70 -1.65 39.49
C GLU A 859 -2.83 -0.66 40.67
N MET A 860 -1.95 -0.78 41.67
CA MET A 860 -1.81 0.18 42.76
C MET A 860 -1.43 1.58 42.27
N MET A 861 -0.52 1.70 41.28
CA MET A 861 -0.17 2.99 40.67
C MET A 861 -1.36 3.64 39.95
N LEU A 862 -2.28 2.83 39.40
CA LEU A 862 -3.55 3.28 38.82
C LEU A 862 -4.66 3.50 39.87
N MET A 863 -4.37 3.32 41.16
CA MET A 863 -5.32 3.38 42.27
C MET A 863 -6.48 2.38 42.14
N LYS A 864 -6.23 1.23 41.49
CA LYS A 864 -7.19 0.12 41.34
C LYS A 864 -6.77 -1.08 42.17
N PHE A 865 -6.84 -0.97 43.49
CA PHE A 865 -6.47 -2.07 44.39
C PHE A 865 -7.36 -2.05 45.64
N ASP A 866 -7.52 -3.21 46.28
CA ASP A 866 -8.27 -3.35 47.52
C ASP A 866 -7.35 -3.19 48.74
N ALA A 867 -7.44 -2.02 49.39
CA ALA A 867 -6.60 -1.70 50.54
C ALA A 867 -6.88 -2.58 51.76
N HIS A 868 -8.08 -3.15 51.87
CA HIS A 868 -8.45 -4.00 53.00
C HIS A 868 -7.66 -5.31 53.02
N GLN A 869 -7.42 -5.90 51.84
CA GLN A 869 -6.65 -7.14 51.74
C GLN A 869 -5.21 -6.97 52.25
N LEU A 870 -4.63 -5.79 52.07
CA LEU A 870 -3.27 -5.49 52.53
C LEU A 870 -3.23 -5.23 54.05
N SER A 871 -4.25 -4.56 54.60
CA SER A 871 -4.37 -4.40 56.07
C SER A 871 -4.62 -5.73 56.77
N ASP A 872 -5.41 -6.61 56.15
CA ASP A 872 -5.71 -7.93 56.68
C ASP A 872 -4.46 -8.84 56.64
N ALA A 873 -3.65 -8.73 55.59
CA ALA A 873 -2.38 -9.43 55.49
C ALA A 873 -1.37 -8.96 56.57
N ALA A 874 -1.25 -7.66 56.80
CA ALA A 874 -0.41 -7.12 57.87
C ALA A 874 -0.93 -5.77 58.37
N ALA A 875 -1.52 -5.76 59.57
CA ALA A 875 -2.22 -4.60 60.14
C ALA A 875 -1.40 -3.30 60.16
N PHE A 876 -0.10 -3.39 60.43
CA PHE A 876 0.80 -2.22 60.41
C PHE A 876 1.62 -2.13 59.12
N LEU A 877 2.33 -3.21 58.78
CA LEU A 877 3.33 -3.19 57.71
C LEU A 877 2.71 -3.03 56.32
N GLY A 878 1.47 -3.51 56.12
CA GLY A 878 0.72 -3.36 54.89
C GLY A 878 0.37 -1.91 54.57
N PRO A 879 -0.42 -1.22 55.42
CA PRO A 879 -0.73 0.20 55.23
C PRO A 879 0.53 1.07 55.17
N PHE A 880 1.59 0.72 55.91
CA PHE A 880 2.86 1.43 55.87
C PHE A 880 3.58 1.29 54.52
N SER A 881 3.77 0.07 54.01
CA SER A 881 4.42 -0.15 52.71
C SER A 881 3.61 0.44 51.56
N PHE A 882 2.28 0.38 51.66
CA PHE A 882 1.37 1.03 50.73
C PHE A 882 1.52 2.55 50.72
N SER A 883 1.47 3.19 51.88
CA SER A 883 1.60 4.65 51.99
C SER A 883 2.95 5.12 51.45
N LEU A 884 4.01 4.37 51.74
CA LEU A 884 5.36 4.66 51.28
C LEU A 884 5.46 4.50 49.75
N PHE A 885 4.84 3.46 49.16
CA PHE A 885 4.76 3.31 47.71
C PHE A 885 4.02 4.48 47.04
N ILE A 886 2.87 4.89 47.58
CA ILE A 886 2.11 6.03 47.03
C ILE A 886 2.91 7.33 47.09
N ILE A 887 3.58 7.61 48.21
CA ILE A 887 4.41 8.83 48.34
C ILE A 887 5.56 8.84 47.33
N PHE A 888 6.34 7.76 47.26
CA PHE A 888 7.54 7.75 46.41
C PHE A 888 7.22 7.52 44.93
N VAL A 889 6.37 6.55 44.60
CA VAL A 889 6.12 6.15 43.21
C VAL A 889 5.02 7.00 42.58
N VAL A 890 3.92 7.26 43.29
CA VAL A 890 2.81 8.02 42.71
C VAL A 890 3.08 9.53 42.83
N PHE A 891 3.35 10.06 44.02
CA PHE A 891 3.52 11.51 44.17
C PHE A 891 4.86 12.00 43.63
N ILE A 892 5.99 11.44 44.06
CA ILE A 892 7.31 11.95 43.67
C ILE A 892 7.63 11.59 42.22
N CYS A 893 7.62 10.31 41.85
CA CYS A 893 8.03 9.89 40.51
C CYS A 893 7.09 10.43 39.41
N MET A 894 5.77 10.43 39.59
CA MET A 894 4.88 11.01 38.56
C MET A 894 5.05 12.53 38.45
N SER A 895 5.27 13.25 39.56
CA SER A 895 5.51 14.70 39.50
C SER A 895 6.80 15.02 38.75
N MET A 896 7.87 14.24 38.94
CA MET A 896 9.12 14.36 38.19
C MET A 896 8.90 14.11 36.69
N PHE A 897 8.13 13.07 36.34
CA PHE A 897 7.78 12.78 34.95
C PHE A 897 7.03 13.94 34.29
N PHE A 898 6.05 14.54 34.98
CA PHE A 898 5.33 15.71 34.49
C PHE A 898 6.22 16.95 34.36
N SER A 899 7.16 17.17 35.29
CA SER A 899 8.10 18.29 35.23
C SER A 899 9.00 18.20 34.00
N ILE A 900 9.61 17.03 33.76
CA ILE A 900 10.48 16.79 32.60
C ILE A 900 9.75 17.07 31.29
N ILE A 901 8.50 16.59 31.17
CA ILE A 901 7.68 16.86 29.98
C ILE A 901 7.33 18.35 29.88
N GLY A 902 7.02 19.00 31.00
CA GLY A 902 6.67 20.42 31.06
C GLY A 902 7.80 21.34 30.56
N ASP A 903 9.03 21.09 30.99
CA ASP A 903 10.20 21.88 30.60
C ASP A 903 10.56 21.67 29.13
N ASN A 904 10.59 20.42 28.69
CA ASN A 904 10.83 20.09 27.27
C ASN A 904 9.70 20.56 26.35
N PHE A 905 8.47 20.70 26.87
CA PHE A 905 7.37 21.27 26.10
C PHE A 905 7.57 22.75 25.80
N ARG A 906 8.14 23.50 26.75
CA ARG A 906 8.50 24.92 26.53
C ARG A 906 9.56 25.05 25.43
N LEU A 907 10.63 24.26 25.52
CA LEU A 907 11.70 24.22 24.51
C LEU A 907 11.17 23.88 23.11
N ALA A 908 10.32 22.84 23.01
CA ALA A 908 9.74 22.44 21.73
C ALA A 908 8.85 23.54 21.13
N ARG A 909 8.10 24.27 21.97
CA ARG A 909 7.21 25.35 21.53
C ARG A 909 7.96 26.55 20.97
N GLU A 910 9.14 26.86 21.49
CA GLU A 910 10.00 27.95 21.01
C GLU A 910 10.58 27.61 19.64
N ASN A 911 11.24 26.46 19.50
CA ASN A 911 11.86 26.04 18.23
C ASN A 911 10.87 25.87 17.06
N ILE A 912 9.61 25.46 17.34
CA ILE A 912 8.60 25.27 16.28
C ILE A 912 8.10 26.57 15.67
N LYS A 913 8.21 27.71 16.38
CA LYS A 913 7.77 29.00 15.83
C LYS A 913 8.58 29.42 14.60
N ASP A 914 9.83 28.95 14.49
CA ASP A 914 10.79 29.45 13.50
C ASP A 914 10.93 28.55 12.26
N THR A 915 10.87 27.22 12.38
CA THR A 915 11.27 26.33 11.25
C THR A 915 10.09 25.76 10.43
N ASN A 916 9.00 25.33 11.06
CA ASN A 916 7.93 24.56 10.38
C ASN A 916 6.63 25.33 10.12
N ARG A 917 6.47 26.53 10.69
CA ARG A 917 5.30 27.39 10.48
C ARG A 917 5.06 27.67 8.99
N HIS A 918 6.15 27.83 8.24
CA HIS A 918 6.16 28.11 6.81
C HIS A 918 5.68 26.93 5.94
N LEU A 919 6.02 25.68 6.28
CA LEU A 919 5.62 24.51 5.48
C LEU A 919 4.12 24.21 5.63
N TYR A 920 3.58 24.35 6.85
CA TYR A 920 2.15 24.16 7.10
C TYR A 920 1.30 25.28 6.50
N SER A 921 1.72 26.53 6.66
CA SER A 921 1.03 27.66 6.03
C SER A 921 1.04 27.50 4.52
N TYR A 922 2.16 27.04 3.94
CA TYR A 922 2.27 26.75 2.53
C TYR A 922 1.30 25.64 2.11
N ALA A 923 1.32 24.48 2.76
CA ALA A 923 0.44 23.35 2.42
C ALA A 923 -1.06 23.69 2.54
N LEU A 924 -1.45 24.42 3.59
CA LEU A 924 -2.83 24.89 3.79
C LEU A 924 -3.22 25.90 2.72
N GLN A 925 -2.33 26.84 2.39
CA GLN A 925 -2.58 27.85 1.36
C GLN A 925 -2.71 27.22 -0.03
N THR A 926 -1.87 26.23 -0.36
CA THR A 926 -2.00 25.45 -1.59
C THR A 926 -3.30 24.64 -1.61
N PHE A 927 -3.71 24.05 -0.49
CA PHE A 927 -4.98 23.33 -0.39
C PHE A 927 -6.19 24.27 -0.61
N ILE A 928 -6.20 25.45 0.00
CA ILE A 928 -7.25 26.46 -0.19
C ILE A 928 -7.29 26.97 -1.64
N GLN A 929 -6.13 27.14 -2.28
CA GLN A 929 -6.05 27.45 -3.70
C GLN A 929 -6.61 26.32 -4.56
N TRP A 930 -6.35 25.06 -4.19
CA TRP A 930 -6.80 23.89 -4.93
C TRP A 930 -8.31 23.64 -4.82
N THR A 931 -8.92 23.93 -3.66
CA THR A 931 -10.38 23.84 -3.48
C THR A 931 -11.15 24.98 -4.14
N GLY A 932 -10.46 25.99 -4.69
CA GLY A 932 -11.07 27.14 -5.35
C GLY A 932 -11.85 28.06 -4.40
N LEU A 933 -11.75 27.86 -3.07
CA LEU A 933 -12.45 28.66 -2.06
C LEU A 933 -11.98 30.13 -2.04
N LYS A 934 -10.83 30.42 -2.67
CA LYS A 934 -10.33 31.79 -2.86
C LYS A 934 -9.91 31.97 -4.32
N LYS A 935 -10.74 32.66 -5.11
CA LYS A 935 -10.37 33.15 -6.45
C LYS A 935 -9.33 34.26 -6.29
N THR A 936 -8.06 33.95 -6.44
CA THR A 936 -7.02 34.95 -6.68
C THR A 936 -6.85 35.09 -8.19
N ASN A 937 -7.00 36.30 -8.73
CA ASN A 937 -6.68 36.57 -10.14
C ASN A 937 -5.20 36.25 -10.37
N ASP A 938 -4.90 35.46 -11.41
CA ASP A 938 -3.54 34.99 -11.67
C ASP A 938 -2.55 36.13 -11.95
N GLU A 939 -3.01 37.27 -12.49
CA GLU A 939 -2.18 38.46 -12.70
C GLU A 939 -1.76 39.16 -11.39
N ASP A 940 -2.67 39.25 -10.40
CA ASP A 940 -2.39 39.89 -9.11
C ASP A 940 -1.35 39.09 -8.29
N VAL A 941 -1.28 37.77 -8.50
CA VAL A 941 -0.32 36.90 -7.81
C VAL A 941 1.09 37.06 -8.37
N TYR A 942 1.26 37.17 -9.70
CA TYR A 942 2.59 37.41 -10.28
C TYR A 942 3.10 38.81 -9.95
N VAL A 943 2.24 39.83 -10.01
CA VAL A 943 2.60 41.20 -9.63
C VAL A 943 2.92 41.29 -8.13
N GLN A 944 2.12 40.69 -7.23
CA GLN A 944 2.45 40.66 -5.80
C GLN A 944 3.69 39.84 -5.45
N LYS A 945 3.99 38.76 -6.20
CA LYS A 945 5.18 37.93 -5.93
C LYS A 945 6.45 38.64 -6.40
N ASP A 946 6.40 39.29 -7.56
CA ASP A 946 7.47 40.13 -8.09
C ASP A 946 7.64 41.41 -7.22
N GLU A 947 6.55 42.02 -6.71
CA GLU A 947 6.59 43.15 -5.78
C GLU A 947 7.07 42.78 -4.37
N ARG A 948 6.69 41.61 -3.82
CA ARG A 948 7.21 41.12 -2.53
C ARG A 948 8.69 40.77 -2.61
N MET A 949 9.11 40.07 -3.65
CA MET A 949 10.52 39.77 -3.90
C MET A 949 11.31 41.07 -4.08
N ARG A 950 10.74 42.05 -4.80
CA ARG A 950 11.37 43.37 -4.92
C ARG A 950 11.35 44.16 -3.62
N SER A 951 10.36 44.05 -2.75
CA SER A 951 10.31 44.80 -1.49
C SER A 951 11.21 44.21 -0.40
N GLU A 952 11.38 42.89 -0.36
CA GLU A 952 12.29 42.21 0.57
C GLU A 952 13.78 42.46 0.22
N TYR A 953 14.07 42.74 -1.06
CA TYR A 953 15.42 43.05 -1.56
C TYR A 953 15.64 44.53 -1.96
N ARG A 954 14.64 45.41 -1.93
CA ARG A 954 14.77 46.87 -2.18
C ARG A 954 15.19 47.71 -0.97
N ASN A 955 15.47 47.10 0.17
CA ASN A 955 16.06 47.82 1.30
C ASN A 955 17.59 47.61 1.47
N PRO A 956 18.46 47.70 0.42
CA PRO A 956 19.88 47.88 0.66
C PRO A 956 20.21 49.25 1.27
N ILE A 957 19.30 50.22 1.17
CA ILE A 957 19.51 51.59 1.68
C ILE A 957 19.31 51.67 3.20
N GLU A 958 18.43 50.85 3.79
CA GLU A 958 18.24 50.81 5.26
C GLU A 958 19.37 50.07 5.98
N GLN A 959 20.02 49.10 5.34
CA GLN A 959 21.21 48.40 5.89
C GLN A 959 22.55 49.09 5.52
N PHE A 960 22.52 50.15 4.72
CA PHE A 960 23.72 50.89 4.35
C PHE A 960 24.41 51.55 5.55
N PRO A 961 23.69 52.19 6.52
CA PRO A 961 24.29 52.71 7.73
C PRO A 961 24.98 51.62 8.56
N GLU A 962 24.34 50.46 8.76
CA GLU A 962 24.93 49.35 9.51
C GLU A 962 26.18 48.75 8.84
N LYS A 963 26.18 48.64 7.50
CA LYS A 963 27.36 48.17 6.76
C LYS A 963 28.50 49.21 6.76
N VAL A 964 28.17 50.50 6.72
CA VAL A 964 29.14 51.59 6.90
C VAL A 964 29.69 51.57 8.33
N ASP A 965 28.86 51.35 9.34
CA ASP A 965 29.31 51.23 10.75
C ASP A 965 30.16 49.98 10.98
N GLN A 966 29.83 48.85 10.35
CA GLN A 966 30.67 47.65 10.38
C GLN A 966 32.01 47.86 9.67
N LEU A 967 32.01 48.57 8.53
CA LEU A 967 33.24 48.92 7.81
C LEU A 967 34.09 49.92 8.61
N LEU A 968 33.47 50.92 9.24
CA LEU A 968 34.13 51.91 10.10
C LEU A 968 34.69 51.25 11.37
N ASN A 969 33.96 50.30 11.97
CA ASN A 969 34.45 49.51 13.10
C ASN A 969 35.61 48.58 12.70
N ALA A 970 35.55 47.97 11.51
CA ALA A 970 36.65 47.18 10.97
C ALA A 970 37.88 48.05 10.69
N LEU A 971 37.71 49.23 10.08
CA LEU A 971 38.78 50.20 9.85
C LEU A 971 39.37 50.74 11.16
N ASN A 972 38.55 51.03 12.17
CA ASN A 972 39.01 51.42 13.50
C ASN A 972 39.78 50.28 14.17
N SER A 973 39.36 49.02 14.02
CA SER A 973 40.10 47.88 14.57
C SER A 973 41.49 47.73 13.95
N ILE A 974 41.64 48.05 12.66
CA ILE A 974 42.92 48.02 11.94
C ILE A 974 43.80 49.21 12.35
N TYR A 975 43.24 50.42 12.47
CA TYR A 975 43.99 51.61 12.91
C TYR A 975 44.43 51.53 14.37
N VAL A 976 43.57 51.01 15.26
CA VAL A 976 43.88 50.82 16.68
C VAL A 976 44.96 49.75 16.85
N ASN A 977 44.93 48.67 16.07
CA ASN A 977 45.99 47.66 16.10
C ASN A 977 47.33 48.19 15.57
N GLN A 978 47.35 48.98 14.49
CA GLN A 978 48.58 49.64 14.02
C GLN A 978 49.14 50.66 15.02
N SER A 979 48.28 51.33 15.79
CA SER A 979 48.72 52.25 16.84
C SER A 979 49.32 51.52 18.06
N LYS A 980 48.76 50.36 18.44
CA LYS A 980 49.30 49.50 19.51
C LYS A 980 50.63 48.87 19.13
N ASP A 981 50.80 48.49 17.85
CA ASP A 981 52.07 47.95 17.37
C ASP A 981 53.16 49.03 17.27
N LYS A 982 52.81 50.27 16.91
CA LYS A 982 53.74 51.42 16.98
C LYS A 982 54.11 51.84 18.41
N LEU A 983 53.24 51.62 19.39
CA LEU A 983 53.55 51.87 20.82
C LEU A 983 54.44 50.76 21.43
N LYS A 984 54.27 49.51 20.99
CA LYS A 984 55.15 48.39 21.37
C LYS A 984 56.56 48.51 20.78
N LEU A 985 56.69 49.06 19.57
CA LEU A 985 58.00 49.33 18.93
C LEU A 985 58.76 50.53 19.49
N LYS A 986 58.14 51.34 20.37
CA LYS A 986 58.81 52.43 21.12
C LYS A 986 59.19 52.03 22.55
N THR A 987 58.82 50.82 22.99
CA THR A 987 59.07 50.30 24.35
C THR A 987 59.97 49.04 24.37
N LEU A 988 60.52 48.69 23.20
CA LEU A 988 61.73 47.89 22.99
C LEU A 988 62.79 48.83 22.43
#